data_AF-A0A8S2IN26-F1
#
_entry.id   AF-A0A8S2IN26-F1
#
_cell.length_a   1.000
_cell.length_b   1.000
_cell.length_c   1.000
_cell.angle_alpha   90.00
_cell.angle_beta   90.00
_cell.angle_gamma   90.00
#
_symmetry.space_group_name_H-M   'P 1'
#
loop_
_entity.id
_entity.type
_entity.pdbx_description
1 polymer ?
#
loop_
_entity_poly.entity_id
_entity_poly.type
_entity_poly.pdbx_seq_one_letter_code
_entity_poly.pdbx_strand_id
1 'polypeptide(L)'
;MGNKTPKSALTSTTDAAHIRSPSHQESWAQQRRNLEVNTIIWLDLNVSSTTDNLNAKVRLRQAINHFETFEDKQKCIDHIVSLESEKIYFIISGSLGESVVPLIHDKPQIEAIYVFCFDKAKHEKWAKGYEKVCAVSTNIDDICDQLTKDVAVSSNNLVSMTAVSPNTPGKEINKQEASFMYFQLLVNILTQFTHKDSTKQELIDLCRMDYAGNNKELNVIDQFDKMYSKEQAIEWYTKECFLYRMLNKALRTQDVDMLFKLGFFIKDLHEELHNLQNSSTTHLGRTITVYRGLGIPNKEFESLQKKVGGLLSMNSFLSTSAQEAVAVRFARNSLGRSDITSVLFEMMVDTEKCRQPFSNIKTVSTYSTEDEILFSMGTVFRIISIKKLKKEGVWNVKLKLNGDEDIELSVLTNHIKRELGESNNLNTLGMLLIRMGENSRAEQYFHMLLDDTSLDQSAHALAHNNLGRVYDNQADYEKALKSYEKSLEIYLISLPPNHPDIAATYNNIGQVYNHQGDYEKALKSYEKSLKIYLISLPPNHPDIATTYNNIGSVYDKQGDYEKALKSYEKSVEIKLISLPPNHPDTATTYNNIGSVYYKQGDYEKALKSYEKALSIVRRTLPLAHPTRRVIESAVTTVREKVSK
;
A
#
# COMPACT_ATOMS: atom_id res chain seq x y z
N MET A 1 -71.90 5.97 -9.64
CA MET A 1 -71.47 4.58 -9.88
C MET A 1 -70.17 4.64 -10.65
N GLY A 2 -69.09 4.16 -10.03
CA GLY A 2 -67.75 4.25 -10.60
C GLY A 2 -67.53 3.27 -11.75
N ASN A 3 -66.65 3.65 -12.68
CA ASN A 3 -65.81 2.67 -13.36
C ASN A 3 -64.48 3.27 -13.81
N LYS A 4 -63.50 2.36 -13.89
CA LYS A 4 -62.05 2.53 -13.87
C LYS A 4 -61.46 3.05 -15.21
N THR A 5 -60.35 3.78 -15.05
CA THR A 5 -59.15 4.07 -15.90
C THR A 5 -58.86 3.25 -17.18
N PRO A 6 -57.91 3.65 -18.07
CA PRO A 6 -57.11 4.91 -18.17
C PRO A 6 -57.01 5.52 -19.60
N LYS A 7 -56.53 6.78 -19.67
CA LYS A 7 -56.30 7.55 -20.90
C LYS A 7 -54.86 7.43 -21.45
N SER A 8 -54.79 7.02 -22.71
CA SER A 8 -53.99 7.51 -23.86
C SER A 8 -52.58 8.09 -23.66
N ALA A 9 -51.65 7.48 -24.39
CA ALA A 9 -50.42 8.07 -24.91
C ALA A 9 -50.71 9.17 -25.95
N LEU A 10 -49.87 10.21 -25.97
CA LEU A 10 -49.63 11.09 -27.12
C LEU A 10 -48.21 11.64 -27.00
N THR A 11 -47.37 11.22 -27.93
CA THR A 11 -46.02 11.70 -28.20
C THR A 11 -46.09 13.00 -29.00
N SER A 12 -45.36 14.03 -28.57
CA SER A 12 -45.00 15.16 -29.43
C SER A 12 -43.60 15.64 -29.10
N THR A 13 -42.75 15.57 -30.11
CA THR A 13 -41.43 16.20 -30.26
C THR A 13 -41.46 17.70 -30.01
N THR A 14 -40.42 18.25 -29.35
CA THR A 14 -39.76 19.52 -29.71
C THR A 14 -38.46 19.68 -28.91
N ASP A 15 -37.37 19.88 -29.64
CA ASP A 15 -36.10 20.41 -29.15
C ASP A 15 -36.26 21.76 -28.42
N ALA A 16 -35.51 21.96 -27.34
CA ALA A 16 -34.96 23.27 -26.98
C ALA A 16 -33.90 23.12 -25.88
N ALA A 17 -32.73 23.71 -26.16
CA ALA A 17 -31.63 23.91 -25.24
C ALA A 17 -32.07 24.58 -23.92
N HIS A 18 -31.75 23.95 -22.79
CA HIS A 18 -31.72 24.64 -21.51
C HIS A 18 -30.31 24.57 -20.90
N ILE A 19 -29.64 25.71 -21.01
CA ILE A 19 -28.55 26.18 -20.17
C ILE A 19 -28.92 25.89 -18.71
N ARG A 20 -28.22 24.93 -18.08
CA ARG A 20 -28.39 24.62 -16.65
C ARG A 20 -27.59 25.62 -15.81
N SER A 21 -28.23 26.11 -14.76
CA SER A 21 -27.71 27.11 -13.82
C SER A 21 -26.43 26.65 -13.08
N PRO A 22 -25.54 27.58 -12.68
CA PRO A 22 -24.28 27.27 -11.98
C PRO A 22 -24.45 26.54 -10.63
N SER A 23 -25.63 26.62 -10.01
CA SER A 23 -25.92 26.05 -8.68
C SER A 23 -26.01 24.52 -8.62
N HIS A 24 -26.03 23.82 -9.77
CA HIS A 24 -26.03 22.36 -9.81
C HIS A 24 -24.64 21.73 -9.94
N GLN A 25 -23.59 22.51 -10.24
CA GLN A 25 -22.21 22.01 -10.27
C GLN A 25 -21.59 21.92 -8.86
N GLU A 26 -22.09 22.69 -7.89
CA GLU A 26 -21.55 22.72 -6.52
C GLU A 26 -22.01 21.53 -5.66
N SER A 27 -23.18 20.95 -5.94
CA SER A 27 -23.66 19.74 -5.22
C SER A 27 -22.82 18.50 -5.50
N TRP A 28 -22.01 18.49 -6.57
CA TRP A 28 -21.09 17.40 -6.91
C TRP A 28 -19.65 17.67 -6.45
N ALA A 29 -19.38 18.86 -5.87
CA ALA A 29 -18.06 19.21 -5.36
C ALA A 29 -17.68 18.42 -4.09
N GLN A 30 -18.64 17.76 -3.44
CA GLN A 30 -18.46 17.05 -2.17
C GLN A 30 -17.83 15.64 -2.29
N GLN A 31 -17.41 15.24 -3.49
CA GLN A 31 -16.83 13.91 -3.73
C GLN A 31 -15.70 13.91 -4.78
N ARG A 32 -14.92 14.99 -4.89
CA ARG A 32 -13.66 14.94 -5.66
C ARG A 32 -12.61 14.22 -4.84
N ARG A 33 -11.99 13.19 -5.41
CA ARG A 33 -10.96 12.40 -4.75
C ARG A 33 -9.66 13.05 -5.11
N ASN A 34 -8.93 13.66 -4.17
CA ASN A 34 -7.63 14.23 -4.48
C ASN A 34 -6.74 13.16 -5.14
N LEU A 35 -6.48 13.27 -6.45
CA LEU A 35 -5.62 12.32 -7.17
C LEU A 35 -4.13 12.64 -7.00
N GLU A 36 -3.80 13.79 -6.39
CA GLU A 36 -2.45 14.32 -6.24
C GLU A 36 -2.02 14.43 -4.75
N VAL A 37 -0.77 14.80 -4.49
CA VAL A 37 -0.23 14.89 -3.12
C VAL A 37 -0.64 16.18 -2.42
N ASN A 38 -0.72 17.26 -3.19
CA ASN A 38 -0.82 18.61 -2.67
C ASN A 38 -2.29 19.06 -2.66
N THR A 39 -2.65 19.84 -1.66
CA THR A 39 -3.97 20.46 -1.52
C THR A 39 -3.80 21.92 -1.17
N ILE A 40 -4.55 22.78 -1.84
CA ILE A 40 -4.69 24.18 -1.42
C ILE A 40 -5.91 24.27 -0.53
N ILE A 41 -5.73 24.83 0.66
CA ILE A 41 -6.84 25.20 1.55
C ILE A 41 -6.79 26.70 1.71
N TRP A 42 -7.87 27.39 1.33
CA TRP A 42 -7.99 28.84 1.49
C TRP A 42 -9.07 29.19 2.51
N LEU A 43 -8.65 29.76 3.64
CA LEU A 43 -9.52 30.30 4.68
C LEU A 43 -9.67 31.83 4.57
N ASP A 44 -10.85 32.27 4.13
CA ASP A 44 -11.23 33.68 4.05
C ASP A 44 -12.74 33.81 4.22
N LEU A 45 -13.19 34.80 4.98
CA LEU A 45 -14.62 35.09 5.17
C LEU A 45 -15.32 35.48 3.86
N ASN A 46 -14.55 35.94 2.87
CA ASN A 46 -15.04 36.54 1.63
C ASN A 46 -14.44 35.89 0.38
N VAL A 47 -13.97 34.64 0.46
CA VAL A 47 -13.19 33.99 -0.61
C VAL A 47 -13.91 33.97 -1.97
N SER A 48 -15.24 33.90 -1.97
CA SER A 48 -16.05 33.78 -3.19
C SER A 48 -16.62 35.12 -3.69
N SER A 49 -16.28 36.23 -3.04
CA SER A 49 -16.99 37.50 -3.21
C SER A 49 -16.42 38.46 -4.26
N THR A 50 -15.14 38.30 -4.65
CA THR A 50 -14.45 39.21 -5.58
C THR A 50 -14.04 38.51 -6.87
N THR A 51 -14.07 39.24 -7.99
CA THR A 51 -13.61 38.75 -9.29
C THR A 51 -12.13 38.34 -9.26
N ASP A 52 -11.30 39.07 -8.51
CA ASP A 52 -9.88 38.77 -8.35
C ASP A 52 -9.65 37.45 -7.63
N ASN A 53 -10.44 37.14 -6.59
CA ASN A 53 -10.36 35.85 -5.90
C ASN A 53 -10.82 34.69 -6.80
N LEU A 54 -11.84 34.91 -7.64
CA LEU A 54 -12.29 33.91 -8.61
C LEU A 54 -11.22 33.63 -9.68
N ASN A 55 -10.54 34.68 -10.18
CA ASN A 55 -9.43 34.53 -11.11
C ASN A 55 -8.22 33.83 -10.46
N ALA A 56 -7.88 34.21 -9.23
CA ALA A 56 -6.84 33.55 -8.45
C ALA A 56 -7.15 32.07 -8.22
N LYS A 57 -8.42 31.73 -7.92
CA LYS A 57 -8.87 30.33 -7.79
C LYS A 57 -8.62 29.51 -9.05
N VAL A 58 -8.88 30.06 -10.24
CA VAL A 58 -8.58 29.39 -11.52
C VAL A 58 -7.08 29.18 -11.69
N ARG A 59 -6.27 30.21 -11.41
CA ARG A 59 -4.80 30.15 -11.51
C ARG A 59 -4.18 29.15 -10.53
N LEU A 60 -4.61 29.19 -9.28
CA LEU A 60 -4.16 28.27 -8.23
C LEU A 60 -4.54 26.82 -8.54
N ARG A 61 -5.72 26.59 -9.13
CA ARG A 61 -6.15 25.26 -9.60
C ARG A 61 -5.27 24.70 -10.71
N GLN A 62 -4.62 25.54 -11.51
CA GLN A 62 -3.63 25.09 -12.50
C GLN A 62 -2.30 24.66 -11.87
N ALA A 63 -1.98 25.15 -10.67
CA ALA A 63 -0.78 24.79 -9.93
C ALA A 63 -0.99 23.54 -9.05
N ILE A 64 -2.13 23.46 -8.34
CA ILE A 64 -2.57 22.29 -7.58
C ILE A 64 -4.05 22.08 -7.88
N ASN A 65 -4.42 20.91 -8.40
CA ASN A 65 -5.81 20.67 -8.81
C ASN A 65 -6.78 20.64 -7.63
N HIS A 66 -6.37 20.03 -6.52
CA HIS A 66 -7.19 19.91 -5.33
C HIS A 66 -7.18 21.22 -4.53
N PHE A 67 -8.35 21.87 -4.50
CA PHE A 67 -8.51 23.21 -3.95
C PHE A 67 -9.81 23.31 -3.17
N GLU A 68 -9.70 23.64 -1.89
CA GLU A 68 -10.79 23.78 -0.95
C GLU A 68 -10.83 25.19 -0.33
N THR A 69 -12.04 25.60 0.02
CA THR A 69 -12.29 26.93 0.58
C THR A 69 -13.14 26.84 1.83
N PHE A 70 -12.78 27.62 2.83
CA PHE A 70 -13.49 27.68 4.10
C PHE A 70 -13.78 29.13 4.47
N GLU A 71 -15.00 29.36 4.95
CA GLU A 71 -15.41 30.63 5.58
C GLU A 71 -15.45 30.49 7.11
N ASP A 72 -15.52 29.26 7.62
CA ASP A 72 -15.57 28.95 9.05
C ASP A 72 -14.20 28.48 9.55
N LYS A 73 -13.69 29.18 10.57
CA LYS A 73 -12.39 28.89 11.19
C LYS A 73 -12.33 27.48 11.79
N GLN A 74 -13.34 27.07 12.56
CA GLN A 74 -13.28 25.80 13.29
C GLN A 74 -13.39 24.63 12.32
N LYS A 75 -14.31 24.71 11.36
CA LYS A 75 -14.44 23.69 10.31
C LYS A 75 -13.14 23.53 9.50
N CYS A 76 -12.47 24.63 9.19
CA CYS A 76 -11.19 24.59 8.48
C CYS A 76 -10.11 23.87 9.30
N ILE A 77 -10.00 24.16 10.60
CA ILE A 77 -9.02 23.53 11.48
C ILE A 77 -9.32 22.04 11.64
N ASP A 78 -10.58 21.69 11.92
CA ASP A 78 -11.00 20.29 12.07
C ASP A 78 -10.72 19.49 10.79
N HIS A 79 -10.94 20.09 9.62
CA HIS A 79 -10.62 19.48 8.34
C HIS A 79 -9.10 19.28 8.15
N ILE A 80 -8.27 20.30 8.39
CA ILE A 80 -6.80 20.18 8.33
C ILE A 80 -6.28 19.08 9.25
N VAL A 81 -6.88 18.92 10.43
CA VAL A 81 -6.51 17.87 11.39
C VAL A 81 -6.95 16.48 10.91
N SER A 82 -8.07 16.38 10.18
CA SER A 82 -8.56 15.11 9.62
C SER A 82 -7.74 14.58 8.44
N LEU A 83 -6.97 15.45 7.75
CA LEU A 83 -6.11 15.05 6.64
C LEU A 83 -4.80 14.44 7.15
N GLU A 84 -4.61 13.14 6.92
CA GLU A 84 -3.44 12.40 7.43
C GLU A 84 -2.24 12.35 6.46
N SER A 85 -2.46 12.37 5.14
CA SER A 85 -1.43 12.06 4.13
C SER A 85 -1.20 13.13 3.05
N GLU A 86 -1.95 14.24 3.13
CA GLU A 86 -1.91 15.32 2.16
C GLU A 86 -0.93 16.42 2.59
N LYS A 87 -0.31 17.07 1.60
CA LYS A 87 0.51 18.26 1.82
C LYS A 87 -0.31 19.51 1.57
N ILE A 88 -0.43 20.36 2.56
CA ILE A 88 -1.33 21.50 2.54
C ILE A 88 -0.53 22.78 2.28
N TYR A 89 -0.93 23.49 1.23
CA TYR A 89 -0.54 24.86 0.95
C TYR A 89 -1.69 25.76 1.43
N PHE A 90 -1.48 26.41 2.56
CA PHE A 90 -2.55 27.11 3.26
C PHE A 90 -2.54 28.59 2.93
N ILE A 91 -3.65 29.10 2.40
CA ILE A 91 -3.85 30.53 2.15
C ILE A 91 -4.82 31.06 3.21
N ILE A 92 -4.46 32.14 3.88
CA ILE A 92 -5.30 32.71 4.94
C ILE A 92 -5.36 34.23 4.88
N SER A 93 -6.53 34.79 5.16
CA SER A 93 -6.68 36.22 5.34
C SER A 93 -5.89 36.73 6.55
N GLY A 94 -5.30 37.92 6.46
CA GLY A 94 -4.52 38.51 7.56
C GLY A 94 -5.32 38.65 8.86
N SER A 95 -6.63 38.94 8.77
CA SER A 95 -7.54 39.07 9.91
C SER A 95 -7.72 37.76 10.69
N LEU A 96 -7.70 36.61 10.00
CA LEU A 96 -7.82 35.29 10.63
C LEU A 96 -6.46 34.70 11.01
N GLY A 97 -5.40 35.05 10.26
CA GLY A 97 -4.04 34.52 10.37
C GLY A 97 -3.51 34.49 11.79
N GLU A 98 -3.59 35.61 12.50
CA GLU A 98 -3.04 35.77 13.86
C GLU A 98 -3.68 34.81 14.88
N SER A 99 -4.91 34.35 14.63
CA SER A 99 -5.64 33.45 15.52
C SER A 99 -5.60 31.97 15.10
N VAL A 100 -5.25 31.68 13.84
CA VAL A 100 -5.32 30.32 13.25
C VAL A 100 -3.93 29.73 13.08
N VAL A 101 -2.97 30.51 12.55
CA VAL A 101 -1.60 30.04 12.31
C VAL A 101 -0.96 29.42 13.57
N PRO A 102 -1.12 29.99 14.79
CA PRO A 102 -0.58 29.38 16.01
C PRO A 102 -1.11 27.96 16.31
N LEU A 103 -2.27 27.58 15.77
CA LEU A 103 -2.93 26.30 16.04
C LEU A 103 -2.55 25.20 15.03
N ILE A 104 -1.97 25.56 13.88
CA ILE A 104 -1.72 24.63 12.77
C ILE A 104 -0.28 24.64 12.24
N HIS A 105 0.52 25.67 12.51
CA HIS A 105 1.83 25.84 11.85
C HIS A 105 2.83 24.70 12.13
N ASP A 106 2.68 24.01 13.25
CA ASP A 106 3.53 22.91 13.69
C ASP A 106 3.08 21.55 13.11
N LYS A 107 1.89 21.49 12.48
CA LYS A 107 1.37 20.27 11.88
C LYS A 107 2.26 19.82 10.72
N PRO A 108 2.60 18.52 10.62
CA PRO A 108 3.47 17.99 9.57
C PRO A 108 2.82 18.08 8.18
N GLN A 109 1.48 18.01 8.09
CA GLN A 109 0.76 18.19 6.82
C GLN A 109 0.83 19.60 6.23
N ILE A 110 1.11 20.64 7.02
CA ILE A 110 1.28 22.01 6.50
C ILE A 110 2.66 22.13 5.86
N GLU A 111 2.72 22.37 4.55
CA GLU A 111 3.98 22.60 3.83
C GLU A 111 4.34 24.08 3.82
N ALA A 112 3.37 24.96 3.54
CA ALA A 112 3.56 26.40 3.47
C ALA A 112 2.28 27.16 3.84
N ILE A 113 2.44 28.35 4.40
CA ILE A 113 1.37 29.28 4.75
C ILE A 113 1.60 30.61 4.02
N TYR A 114 0.57 31.10 3.34
CA TYR A 114 0.54 32.37 2.64
C TYR A 114 -0.53 33.27 3.25
N VAL A 115 -0.16 34.48 3.62
CA VAL A 115 -1.07 35.44 4.25
C VAL A 115 -1.47 36.49 3.22
N PHE A 116 -2.74 36.49 2.85
CA PHE A 116 -3.35 37.52 2.00
C PHE A 116 -3.98 38.61 2.87
N CYS A 117 -3.57 39.86 2.75
CA CYS A 117 -4.01 40.91 3.66
C CYS A 117 -3.97 42.31 3.05
N PHE A 118 -4.68 43.28 3.62
CA PHE A 118 -4.60 44.68 3.17
C PHE A 118 -3.42 45.45 3.78
N ASP A 119 -2.98 45.08 5.00
CA ASP A 119 -1.88 45.75 5.73
C ASP A 119 -0.71 44.79 5.97
N LYS A 120 0.18 44.71 4.97
CA LYS A 120 1.36 43.83 5.01
C LYS A 120 2.25 44.09 6.22
N ALA A 121 2.52 45.35 6.55
CA ALA A 121 3.45 45.71 7.62
C ALA A 121 2.95 45.27 9.00
N LYS A 122 1.62 45.29 9.22
CA LYS A 122 1.01 44.74 10.43
C LYS A 122 1.21 43.23 10.53
N HIS A 123 0.88 42.48 9.47
CA HIS A 123 0.86 41.02 9.54
C HIS A 123 2.25 40.37 9.47
N GLU A 124 3.23 41.05 8.85
CA GLU A 124 4.62 40.60 8.86
C GLU A 124 5.24 40.52 10.27
N LYS A 125 4.75 41.32 11.23
CA LYS A 125 5.31 41.34 12.59
C LYS A 125 5.13 40.00 13.31
N TRP A 126 3.95 39.41 13.25
CA TRP A 126 3.68 38.11 13.87
C TRP A 126 4.08 36.94 12.95
N ALA A 127 3.97 37.10 11.63
CA ALA A 127 4.32 36.05 10.67
C ALA A 127 5.77 35.58 10.79
N LYS A 128 6.71 36.49 11.11
CA LYS A 128 8.13 36.17 11.33
C LYS A 128 8.38 35.17 12.46
N GLY A 129 7.44 34.98 13.38
CA GLY A 129 7.52 33.99 14.45
C GLY A 129 7.29 32.55 13.99
N TYR A 130 6.87 32.33 12.74
CA TYR A 130 6.43 31.02 12.25
C TYR A 130 7.21 30.62 10.99
N GLU A 131 8.04 29.59 11.10
CA GLU A 131 8.95 29.12 10.02
C GLU A 131 8.21 28.79 8.71
N LYS A 132 6.98 28.25 8.80
CA LYS A 132 6.19 27.85 7.63
C LYS A 132 5.42 28.99 6.96
N VAL A 133 5.50 30.23 7.46
CA VAL A 133 4.87 31.38 6.79
C VAL A 133 5.82 31.90 5.72
N CYS A 134 5.53 31.55 4.46
CA CYS A 134 6.42 31.79 3.33
C CYS A 134 6.23 33.16 2.70
N ALA A 135 5.01 33.70 2.71
CA ALA A 135 4.74 35.03 2.17
C ALA A 135 3.60 35.75 2.89
N VAL A 136 3.72 37.07 2.96
CA VAL A 136 2.65 38.00 3.33
C VAL A 136 2.51 38.99 2.18
N SER A 137 1.36 39.02 1.50
CA SER A 137 1.13 39.93 0.38
C SER A 137 -0.23 40.62 0.44
N THR A 138 -0.27 41.78 -0.21
CA THR A 138 -1.48 42.54 -0.52
C THR A 138 -2.06 42.20 -1.89
N ASN A 139 -1.30 41.50 -2.72
CA ASN A 139 -1.72 41.03 -4.02
C ASN A 139 -1.77 39.50 -4.03
N ILE A 140 -2.93 38.96 -4.40
CA ILE A 140 -3.13 37.51 -4.50
C ILE A 140 -2.30 36.89 -5.63
N ASP A 141 -1.96 37.66 -6.68
CA ASP A 141 -1.12 37.17 -7.76
C ASP A 141 0.31 36.86 -7.30
N ASP A 142 0.87 37.65 -6.37
CA ASP A 142 2.18 37.37 -5.78
C ASP A 142 2.16 36.05 -5.00
N ILE A 143 1.04 35.77 -4.31
CA ILE A 143 0.83 34.50 -3.59
C ILE A 143 0.74 33.35 -4.60
N CYS A 144 -0.01 33.53 -5.70
CA CYS A 144 -0.10 32.53 -6.76
C CYS A 144 1.27 32.20 -7.35
N ASP A 145 2.08 33.23 -7.64
CA ASP A 145 3.43 33.06 -8.20
C ASP A 145 4.38 32.37 -7.23
N GLN A 146 4.36 32.77 -5.96
CA GLN A 146 5.20 32.15 -4.94
C GLN A 146 4.80 30.70 -4.69
N LEU A 147 3.49 30.42 -4.55
CA LEU A 147 2.97 29.08 -4.36
C LEU A 147 3.35 28.16 -5.54
N THR A 148 3.19 28.63 -6.77
CA THR A 148 3.54 27.84 -7.96
C THR A 148 5.04 27.47 -7.96
N LYS A 149 5.91 28.38 -7.55
CA LYS A 149 7.36 28.10 -7.40
C LYS A 149 7.64 27.10 -6.29
N ASP A 150 7.01 27.27 -5.13
CA ASP A 150 7.22 26.40 -3.97
C ASP A 150 6.74 24.96 -4.27
N VAL A 151 5.61 24.82 -4.96
CA VAL A 151 5.07 23.53 -5.42
C VAL A 151 6.05 22.83 -6.36
N ALA A 152 6.60 23.55 -7.35
CA ALA A 152 7.57 23.00 -8.30
C ALA A 152 8.83 22.46 -7.59
N VAL A 153 9.32 23.16 -6.56
CA VAL A 153 10.48 22.71 -5.77
C VAL A 153 10.14 21.49 -4.91
N SER A 154 8.95 21.45 -4.31
CA SER A 154 8.54 20.37 -3.40
C SER A 154 8.29 19.03 -4.10
N SER A 155 7.75 19.05 -5.32
CA SER A 155 7.29 17.88 -6.07
C SER A 155 8.46 16.96 -6.47
N ASN A 156 9.67 17.50 -6.54
CA ASN A 156 10.89 16.79 -6.89
C ASN A 156 11.56 16.05 -5.72
N ASN A 157 11.06 16.16 -4.49
CA ASN A 157 11.72 15.64 -3.28
C ASN A 157 11.08 14.38 -2.67
N LEU A 158 10.05 13.81 -3.29
CA LEU A 158 9.30 12.69 -2.73
C LEU A 158 9.79 11.36 -3.33
N VAL A 159 10.46 10.53 -2.53
CA VAL A 159 10.80 9.14 -2.89
C VAL A 159 10.20 8.23 -1.82
N SER A 160 9.43 7.23 -2.25
CA SER A 160 8.89 6.20 -1.36
C SER A 160 9.95 5.12 -1.18
N MET A 161 10.28 4.77 0.06
CA MET A 161 11.31 3.77 0.36
C MET A 161 10.90 2.88 1.52
N THR A 162 11.41 1.65 1.55
CA THR A 162 11.25 0.75 2.69
C THR A 162 12.57 0.08 3.04
N ALA A 163 13.02 0.30 4.28
CA ALA A 163 14.25 -0.30 4.80
C ALA A 163 13.92 -1.46 5.76
N VAL A 164 14.68 -2.54 5.66
CA VAL A 164 14.62 -3.74 6.48
C VAL A 164 15.96 -3.94 7.18
N SER A 165 15.94 -4.36 8.43
CA SER A 165 17.17 -4.64 9.20
C SER A 165 17.92 -5.85 8.62
N PRO A 166 19.25 -5.93 8.78
CA PRO A 166 19.99 -7.13 8.40
C PRO A 166 19.43 -8.35 9.15
N ASN A 167 19.28 -9.47 8.43
CA ASN A 167 18.62 -10.65 8.94
C ASN A 167 19.51 -11.35 9.96
N THR A 168 18.90 -11.86 11.02
CA THR A 168 19.52 -12.83 11.93
C THR A 168 18.84 -14.18 11.65
N PRO A 169 19.58 -15.28 11.36
CA PRO A 169 18.96 -16.55 11.01
C PRO A 169 17.94 -17.01 12.07
N GLY A 170 16.71 -17.30 11.64
CA GLY A 170 15.64 -17.85 12.49
C GLY A 170 14.63 -16.85 13.07
N LYS A 171 14.66 -15.58 12.67
CA LYS A 171 13.66 -14.57 13.04
C LYS A 171 12.49 -14.56 12.05
N GLU A 172 11.25 -14.51 12.53
CA GLU A 172 10.08 -14.36 11.65
C GLU A 172 9.98 -12.95 11.07
N ILE A 173 9.36 -12.89 9.89
CA ILE A 173 9.08 -11.68 9.13
C ILE A 173 8.23 -10.73 9.99
N ASN A 174 8.82 -9.61 10.40
CA ASN A 174 8.08 -8.54 11.04
C ASN A 174 7.26 -7.73 10.02
N LYS A 175 6.35 -6.87 10.49
CA LYS A 175 5.47 -6.07 9.61
C LYS A 175 6.23 -5.27 8.53
N GLN A 176 7.45 -4.79 8.80
CA GLN A 176 8.25 -4.04 7.82
C GLN A 176 8.89 -4.97 6.78
N GLU A 177 9.36 -6.14 7.19
CA GLU A 177 9.82 -7.19 6.27
C GLU A 177 8.67 -7.67 5.38
N ALA A 178 7.46 -7.82 5.93
CA ALA A 178 6.27 -8.16 5.18
C ALA A 178 5.87 -7.05 4.19
N SER A 179 5.95 -5.77 4.59
CA SER A 179 5.63 -4.63 3.72
C SER A 179 6.63 -4.47 2.58
N PHE A 180 7.93 -4.63 2.87
CA PHE A 180 9.00 -4.65 1.86
C PHE A 180 8.72 -5.71 0.80
N MET A 181 8.38 -6.91 1.27
CA MET A 181 8.12 -8.07 0.45
C MET A 181 6.85 -8.02 -0.37
N TYR A 182 5.79 -7.52 0.25
CA TYR A 182 4.54 -7.22 -0.43
C TYR A 182 4.77 -6.29 -1.61
N PHE A 183 5.53 -5.20 -1.39
CA PHE A 183 5.79 -4.24 -2.45
C PHE A 183 6.58 -4.89 -3.61
N GLN A 184 7.57 -5.73 -3.32
CA GLN A 184 8.31 -6.46 -4.35
C GLN A 184 7.40 -7.37 -5.19
N LEU A 185 6.45 -8.05 -4.55
CA LEU A 185 5.50 -8.90 -5.26
C LEU A 185 4.47 -8.07 -6.05
N LEU A 186 3.98 -6.97 -5.48
CA LEU A 186 3.11 -6.02 -6.17
C LEU A 186 3.77 -5.50 -7.44
N VAL A 187 5.04 -5.10 -7.38
CA VAL A 187 5.82 -4.66 -8.55
C VAL A 187 5.84 -5.76 -9.62
N ASN A 188 6.20 -7.00 -9.26
CA ASN A 188 6.22 -8.10 -10.21
C ASN A 188 4.85 -8.32 -10.87
N ILE A 189 3.77 -8.30 -10.08
CA ILE A 189 2.41 -8.45 -10.60
C ILE A 189 2.07 -7.32 -11.56
N LEU A 190 2.24 -6.06 -11.18
CA LEU A 190 1.93 -4.90 -12.02
C LEU A 190 2.71 -4.91 -13.35
N THR A 191 3.97 -5.34 -13.33
CA THR A 191 4.79 -5.43 -14.56
C THR A 191 4.46 -6.62 -15.45
N GLN A 192 3.93 -7.72 -14.88
CA GLN A 192 3.62 -8.94 -15.64
C GLN A 192 2.14 -9.04 -16.04
N PHE A 193 1.29 -8.26 -15.40
CA PHE A 193 -0.15 -8.31 -15.62
C PHE A 193 -0.50 -7.83 -17.04
N THR A 194 -1.50 -8.47 -17.64
CA THR A 194 -2.06 -8.06 -18.93
C THR A 194 -3.30 -7.22 -18.65
N HIS A 195 -3.23 -5.93 -18.98
CA HIS A 195 -4.33 -5.00 -18.79
C HIS A 195 -5.35 -5.12 -19.92
N LYS A 196 -6.63 -4.88 -19.60
CA LYS A 196 -7.70 -4.80 -20.62
C LYS A 196 -7.52 -3.52 -21.43
N ASP A 197 -7.89 -3.55 -22.71
CA ASP A 197 -7.83 -2.36 -23.58
C ASP A 197 -8.66 -1.18 -23.03
N SER A 198 -9.69 -1.45 -22.22
CA SER A 198 -10.54 -0.42 -21.59
C SER A 198 -9.87 0.32 -20.44
N THR A 199 -8.80 -0.22 -19.83
CA THR A 199 -8.21 0.34 -18.60
C THR A 199 -7.66 1.76 -18.81
N LYS A 200 -7.07 2.04 -19.97
CA LYS A 200 -6.62 3.39 -20.34
C LYS A 200 -7.80 4.38 -20.34
N GLN A 201 -8.93 3.99 -20.94
CA GLN A 201 -10.10 4.85 -21.04
C GLN A 201 -10.73 5.13 -19.67
N GLU A 202 -10.83 4.11 -18.81
CA GLU A 202 -11.32 4.28 -17.44
C GLU A 202 -10.47 5.26 -16.62
N LEU A 203 -9.14 5.22 -16.79
CA LEU A 203 -8.23 6.18 -16.16
C LEU A 203 -8.47 7.59 -16.70
N ILE A 204 -8.62 7.75 -18.02
CA ILE A 204 -8.87 9.05 -18.66
C ILE A 204 -10.19 9.65 -18.16
N ASP A 205 -11.26 8.85 -18.10
CA ASP A 205 -12.57 9.31 -17.64
C ASP A 205 -12.51 9.76 -16.17
N LEU A 206 -11.81 8.99 -15.32
CA LEU A 206 -11.55 9.37 -13.95
C LEU A 206 -10.78 10.71 -13.86
N CYS A 207 -9.74 10.88 -14.68
CA CYS A 207 -8.95 12.13 -14.70
C CYS A 207 -9.81 13.31 -15.20
N ARG A 208 -10.60 13.14 -16.26
CA ARG A 208 -11.49 14.20 -16.76
C ARG A 208 -12.47 14.67 -15.70
N MET A 209 -12.99 13.75 -14.88
CA MET A 209 -13.85 14.09 -13.75
C MET A 209 -13.12 14.87 -12.66
N ASP A 210 -11.94 14.43 -12.24
CA ASP A 210 -11.22 15.07 -11.12
C ASP A 210 -10.60 16.42 -11.49
N TYR A 211 -10.03 16.52 -12.69
CA TYR A 211 -9.44 17.75 -13.24
C TYR A 211 -10.48 18.69 -13.87
N ALA A 212 -11.78 18.46 -13.63
CA ALA A 212 -12.84 19.33 -14.11
C ALA A 212 -12.66 20.77 -13.60
N GLY A 213 -12.42 21.70 -14.53
CA GLY A 213 -12.12 23.12 -14.25
C GLY A 213 -10.64 23.49 -14.33
N ASN A 214 -9.74 22.53 -14.55
CA ASN A 214 -8.33 22.77 -14.83
C ASN A 214 -8.04 22.56 -16.33
N ASN A 215 -8.25 23.61 -17.14
CA ASN A 215 -8.10 23.52 -18.60
C ASN A 215 -6.68 23.15 -19.06
N LYS A 216 -5.65 23.46 -18.25
CA LYS A 216 -4.26 23.09 -18.55
C LYS A 216 -4.11 21.57 -18.52
N GLU A 217 -4.55 20.92 -17.45
CA GLU A 217 -4.49 19.46 -17.33
C GLU A 217 -5.46 18.75 -18.27
N LEU A 218 -6.66 19.28 -18.49
CA LEU A 218 -7.62 18.70 -19.45
C LEU A 218 -7.04 18.62 -20.87
N ASN A 219 -6.31 19.65 -21.32
CA ASN A 219 -5.61 19.62 -22.60
C ASN A 219 -4.51 18.54 -22.62
N VAL A 220 -3.76 18.38 -21.52
CA VAL A 220 -2.74 17.34 -21.40
C VAL A 220 -3.35 15.94 -21.41
N ILE A 221 -4.51 15.75 -20.76
CA ILE A 221 -5.29 14.52 -20.79
C ILE A 221 -5.76 14.21 -22.21
N ASP A 222 -6.26 15.21 -22.95
CA ASP A 222 -6.69 15.02 -24.35
C ASP A 222 -5.51 14.69 -25.29
N GLN A 223 -4.32 15.24 -25.02
CA GLN A 223 -3.09 14.85 -25.73
C GLN A 223 -2.71 13.40 -25.41
N PHE A 224 -2.76 13.01 -24.14
CA PHE A 224 -2.46 11.64 -23.71
C PHE A 224 -3.43 10.63 -24.34
N ASP A 225 -4.74 10.95 -24.34
CA ASP A 225 -5.77 10.14 -24.96
C ASP A 225 -5.44 9.83 -26.44
N LYS A 226 -5.10 10.87 -27.21
CA LYS A 226 -4.86 10.78 -28.66
C LYS A 226 -3.49 10.25 -29.05
N MET A 227 -2.44 10.61 -28.30
CA MET A 227 -1.05 10.44 -28.75
C MET A 227 -0.29 9.36 -28.01
N TYR A 228 -0.73 8.93 -26.82
CA TYR A 228 0.03 7.97 -26.02
C TYR A 228 0.21 6.62 -26.74
N SER A 229 1.47 6.19 -26.84
CA SER A 229 1.88 4.81 -27.11
C SER A 229 2.83 4.30 -26.04
N LYS A 230 3.01 2.98 -25.95
CA LYS A 230 3.89 2.33 -24.97
C LYS A 230 5.36 2.72 -25.12
N GLU A 231 5.79 3.14 -26.31
CA GLU A 231 7.15 3.61 -26.60
C GLU A 231 7.42 5.05 -26.13
N GLN A 232 6.42 5.72 -25.55
CA GLN A 232 6.54 7.10 -25.03
C GLN A 232 6.27 7.17 -23.53
N ALA A 233 6.26 6.03 -22.82
CA ALA A 233 5.93 6.00 -21.40
C ALA A 233 6.91 6.82 -20.56
N ILE A 234 8.22 6.77 -20.85
CA ILE A 234 9.24 7.57 -20.18
C ILE A 234 9.07 9.07 -20.47
N GLU A 235 8.75 9.43 -21.72
CA GLU A 235 8.46 10.82 -22.10
C GLU A 235 7.31 11.37 -21.23
N TRP A 236 6.20 10.63 -21.15
CA TRP A 236 5.04 11.01 -20.34
C TRP A 236 5.30 10.99 -18.84
N TYR A 237 6.13 10.07 -18.34
CA TYR A 237 6.52 10.02 -16.94
C TYR A 237 7.38 11.22 -16.53
N THR A 238 8.29 11.66 -17.40
CA THR A 238 9.18 12.80 -17.15
C THR A 238 8.51 14.15 -17.39
N LYS A 239 7.42 14.19 -18.16
CA LYS A 239 6.63 15.40 -18.40
C LYS A 239 5.93 15.87 -17.13
N GLU A 240 5.94 17.18 -16.88
CA GLU A 240 5.20 17.79 -15.76
C GLU A 240 3.68 17.72 -16.03
N CYS A 241 3.05 16.59 -15.65
CA CYS A 241 1.63 16.33 -15.90
C CYS A 241 0.99 15.47 -14.79
N PHE A 242 -0.34 15.29 -14.91
CA PHE A 242 -1.12 14.47 -13.98
C PHE A 242 -0.55 13.06 -13.76
N LEU A 243 -0.01 12.38 -14.78
CA LEU A 243 0.48 11.00 -14.68
C LEU A 243 1.60 10.85 -13.66
N TYR A 244 2.63 11.70 -13.75
CA TYR A 244 3.74 11.69 -12.81
C TYR A 244 3.25 11.88 -11.37
N ARG A 245 2.36 12.87 -11.15
CA ARG A 245 1.87 13.21 -9.81
C ARG A 245 0.98 12.11 -9.23
N MET A 246 0.08 11.56 -10.04
CA MET A 246 -0.81 10.47 -9.64
C MET A 246 -0.05 9.19 -9.33
N LEU A 247 0.88 8.79 -10.21
CA LEU A 247 1.68 7.58 -10.01
C LEU A 247 2.55 7.69 -8.75
N ASN A 248 3.28 8.80 -8.58
CA ASN A 248 4.11 8.98 -7.39
C ASN A 248 3.29 9.13 -6.10
N LYS A 249 2.08 9.71 -6.15
CA LYS A 249 1.16 9.66 -5.01
C LYS A 249 0.82 8.21 -4.68
N ALA A 250 0.33 7.46 -5.66
CA ALA A 250 -0.17 6.10 -5.47
C ALA A 250 0.94 5.17 -4.91
N LEU A 251 2.17 5.29 -5.41
CA LEU A 251 3.32 4.54 -4.93
C LEU A 251 3.71 4.91 -3.48
N ARG A 252 3.56 6.18 -3.10
CA ARG A 252 3.89 6.68 -1.76
C ARG A 252 2.82 6.32 -0.73
N THR A 253 1.54 6.39 -1.10
CA THR A 253 0.43 6.04 -0.22
C THR A 253 0.05 4.56 -0.30
N GLN A 254 0.73 3.79 -1.14
CA GLN A 254 0.38 2.39 -1.45
C GLN A 254 -1.11 2.26 -1.83
N ASP A 255 -1.59 3.21 -2.65
CA ASP A 255 -2.95 3.17 -3.19
C ASP A 255 -3.01 2.11 -4.29
N VAL A 256 -3.28 0.87 -3.87
CA VAL A 256 -3.30 -0.31 -4.73
C VAL A 256 -4.27 -0.12 -5.89
N ASP A 257 -5.45 0.44 -5.64
CA ASP A 257 -6.49 0.61 -6.66
C ASP A 257 -6.03 1.56 -7.76
N MET A 258 -5.37 2.67 -7.38
CA MET A 258 -4.77 3.58 -8.34
C MET A 258 -3.58 2.96 -9.07
N LEU A 259 -2.73 2.19 -8.38
CA LEU A 259 -1.61 1.48 -9.01
C LEU A 259 -2.08 0.47 -10.06
N PHE A 260 -3.20 -0.21 -9.85
CA PHE A 260 -3.79 -1.10 -10.85
C PHE A 260 -4.37 -0.36 -12.05
N LYS A 261 -5.06 0.77 -11.82
CA LYS A 261 -5.53 1.64 -12.92
C LYS A 261 -4.38 2.20 -13.75
N LEU A 262 -3.25 2.49 -13.11
CA LEU A 262 -2.01 2.91 -13.75
C LEU A 262 -1.14 1.73 -14.23
N GLY A 263 -1.55 0.48 -14.01
CA GLY A 263 -0.69 -0.67 -14.21
C GLY A 263 -0.21 -0.83 -15.66
N PHE A 264 -1.06 -0.50 -16.65
CA PHE A 264 -0.65 -0.51 -18.05
C PHE A 264 0.52 0.46 -18.30
N PHE A 265 0.43 1.67 -17.75
CA PHE A 265 1.45 2.71 -17.88
C PHE A 265 2.73 2.34 -17.13
N ILE A 266 2.59 1.75 -15.94
CA ILE A 266 3.71 1.23 -15.14
C ILE A 266 4.47 0.13 -15.90
N LYS A 267 3.72 -0.79 -16.54
CA LYS A 267 4.28 -1.86 -17.36
C LYS A 267 5.00 -1.30 -18.58
N ASP A 268 4.36 -0.41 -19.33
CA ASP A 268 4.97 0.23 -20.51
C ASP A 268 6.26 0.96 -20.13
N LEU A 269 6.27 1.69 -19.01
CA LEU A 269 7.44 2.38 -18.48
C LEU A 269 8.59 1.42 -18.12
N HIS A 270 8.26 0.28 -17.51
CA HIS A 270 9.22 -0.77 -17.19
C HIS A 270 9.80 -1.43 -18.45
N GLU A 271 8.94 -1.74 -19.43
CA GLU A 271 9.34 -2.36 -20.71
C GLU A 271 10.18 -1.42 -21.56
N GLU A 272 9.84 -0.14 -21.64
CA GLU A 272 10.62 0.87 -22.37
C GLU A 272 12.03 1.01 -21.76
N LEU A 273 12.15 1.07 -20.43
CA LEU A 273 13.44 1.07 -19.73
C LEU A 273 14.26 -0.18 -20.05
N HIS A 274 13.64 -1.35 -20.03
CA HIS A 274 14.28 -2.62 -20.37
C HIS A 274 14.79 -2.65 -21.82
N ASN A 275 13.99 -2.14 -22.75
CA ASN A 275 14.36 -2.05 -24.17
C ASN A 275 15.53 -1.08 -24.38
N LEU A 276 15.52 0.08 -23.70
CA LEU A 276 16.63 1.03 -23.75
C LEU A 276 17.92 0.42 -23.21
N GLN A 277 17.86 -0.27 -22.08
CA GLN A 277 19.03 -0.92 -21.48
C GLN A 277 19.68 -1.96 -22.41
N ASN A 278 18.87 -2.71 -23.16
CA ASN A 278 19.35 -3.73 -24.10
C ASN A 278 19.78 -3.16 -25.46
N SER A 279 19.29 -1.97 -25.82
CA SER A 279 19.71 -1.28 -27.04
C SER A 279 21.13 -0.70 -26.87
N SER A 280 21.99 -0.87 -27.89
CA SER A 280 23.42 -0.48 -27.85
C SER A 280 23.70 1.03 -27.70
N THR A 281 22.66 1.85 -27.52
CA THR A 281 22.72 3.31 -27.40
C THR A 281 23.10 3.81 -26.01
N THR A 282 23.03 2.96 -24.97
CA THR A 282 23.35 3.33 -23.58
C THR A 282 24.33 2.36 -22.94
N HIS A 283 25.54 2.23 -23.49
CA HIS A 283 26.61 1.46 -22.84
C HIS A 283 27.13 2.18 -21.59
N LEU A 284 26.45 1.98 -20.47
CA LEU A 284 26.98 2.29 -19.15
C LEU A 284 28.12 1.30 -18.84
N GLY A 285 29.22 1.79 -18.26
CA GLY A 285 30.34 0.93 -17.88
C GLY A 285 29.92 -0.15 -16.88
N ARG A 286 30.71 -1.24 -16.77
CA ARG A 286 30.40 -2.42 -15.93
C ARG A 286 29.99 -2.07 -14.49
N THR A 287 30.61 -1.04 -13.93
CA THR A 287 30.20 -0.46 -12.65
C THR A 287 30.03 1.05 -12.81
N ILE A 288 28.89 1.55 -12.32
CA ILE A 288 28.60 2.98 -12.28
C ILE A 288 28.29 3.42 -10.84
N THR A 289 28.48 4.70 -10.56
CA THR A 289 27.99 5.32 -9.33
C THR A 289 26.99 6.40 -9.70
N VAL A 290 25.82 6.34 -9.10
CA VAL A 290 24.74 7.31 -9.32
C VAL A 290 24.33 7.93 -7.99
N TYR A 291 23.79 9.14 -8.07
CA TYR A 291 23.53 9.98 -6.92
C TYR A 291 22.10 10.49 -6.91
N ARG A 292 21.51 10.55 -5.72
CA ARG A 292 20.21 11.18 -5.49
C ARG A 292 20.23 11.96 -4.18
N GLY A 293 19.95 13.26 -4.24
CA GLY A 293 19.85 14.10 -3.06
C GLY A 293 18.40 14.45 -2.76
N LEU A 294 17.99 14.30 -1.50
CA LEU A 294 16.64 14.66 -1.04
C LEU A 294 16.62 14.88 0.48
N GLY A 295 15.56 15.52 0.96
CA GLY A 295 15.27 15.65 2.39
C GLY A 295 14.41 14.50 2.90
N ILE A 296 14.79 13.89 4.03
CA ILE A 296 14.05 12.81 4.70
C ILE A 296 13.58 13.31 6.08
N PRO A 297 12.32 13.05 6.50
CA PRO A 297 11.87 13.36 7.86
C PRO A 297 12.80 12.77 8.93
N ASN A 298 13.09 13.52 9.98
CA ASN A 298 14.08 13.11 11.00
C ASN A 298 13.79 11.72 11.60
N LYS A 299 12.52 11.41 11.87
CA LYS A 299 12.10 10.09 12.40
C LYS A 299 12.43 8.94 11.45
N GLU A 300 12.25 9.16 10.15
CA GLU A 300 12.55 8.15 9.12
C GLU A 300 14.07 8.01 8.96
N PHE A 301 14.81 9.11 8.98
CA PHE A 301 16.27 9.09 8.94
C PHE A 301 16.89 8.36 10.14
N GLU A 302 16.40 8.60 11.37
CA GLU A 302 16.81 7.86 12.57
C GLU A 302 16.52 6.35 12.46
N SER A 303 15.40 5.98 11.81
CA SER A 303 15.07 4.59 11.52
C SER A 303 16.07 3.98 10.53
N LEU A 304 16.41 4.72 9.47
CA LEU A 304 17.37 4.30 8.45
C LEU A 304 18.78 4.08 9.06
N GLN A 305 19.20 4.94 9.98
CA GLN A 305 20.47 4.80 10.71
C GLN A 305 20.59 3.49 11.50
N LYS A 306 19.48 2.99 12.05
CA LYS A 306 19.46 1.73 12.80
C LYS A 306 19.49 0.48 11.90
N LYS A 307 19.38 0.65 10.58
CA LYS A 307 19.26 -0.42 9.59
C LYS A 307 20.50 -0.57 8.69
N VAL A 308 21.62 0.04 9.07
CA VAL A 308 22.90 -0.14 8.37
C VAL A 308 23.25 -1.64 8.32
N GLY A 309 23.66 -2.11 7.15
CA GLY A 309 23.86 -3.51 6.83
C GLY A 309 22.62 -4.22 6.27
N GLY A 310 21.43 -3.63 6.40
CA GLY A 310 20.17 -4.19 5.90
C GLY A 310 19.84 -3.83 4.45
N LEU A 311 18.61 -4.12 4.05
CA LEU A 311 18.08 -3.89 2.70
C LEU A 311 17.24 -2.62 2.64
N LEU A 312 17.31 -1.90 1.53
CA LEU A 312 16.51 -0.72 1.21
C LEU A 312 15.87 -0.92 -0.16
N SER A 313 14.55 -0.98 -0.22
CA SER A 313 13.80 -0.98 -1.47
C SER A 313 13.35 0.45 -1.81
N MET A 314 13.52 0.81 -3.07
CA MET A 314 12.95 2.00 -3.68
C MET A 314 11.55 1.65 -4.19
N ASN A 315 10.54 2.20 -3.55
CA ASN A 315 9.14 1.92 -3.86
C ASN A 315 8.56 2.85 -4.93
N SER A 316 9.43 3.49 -5.72
CA SER A 316 9.07 4.32 -6.87
C SER A 316 10.11 4.16 -7.96
N PHE A 317 9.79 4.65 -9.16
CA PHE A 317 10.82 4.87 -10.17
C PHE A 317 11.84 5.85 -9.59
N LEU A 318 13.11 5.46 -9.60
CA LEU A 318 14.15 6.21 -8.92
C LEU A 318 14.95 6.98 -9.97
N SER A 319 14.67 8.29 -10.01
CA SER A 319 15.44 9.27 -10.77
C SER A 319 16.80 9.51 -10.10
N THR A 320 17.89 9.41 -10.85
CA THR A 320 19.25 9.63 -10.35
C THR A 320 20.12 10.40 -11.35
N SER A 321 21.22 10.95 -10.85
CA SER A 321 22.23 11.65 -11.66
C SER A 321 23.58 10.93 -11.57
N ALA A 322 24.30 10.83 -12.69
CA ALA A 322 25.71 10.42 -12.68
C ALA A 322 26.64 11.49 -12.06
N GLN A 323 26.17 12.74 -11.98
CA GLN A 323 26.92 13.88 -11.43
C GLN A 323 26.55 14.14 -9.96
N GLU A 324 27.51 13.95 -9.06
CA GLU A 324 27.34 14.19 -7.62
C GLU A 324 26.89 15.61 -7.30
N ALA A 325 27.47 16.62 -7.96
CA ALA A 325 27.18 18.04 -7.71
C ALA A 325 25.69 18.39 -7.92
N VAL A 326 25.05 17.77 -8.93
CA VAL A 326 23.63 17.94 -9.22
C VAL A 326 22.80 17.40 -8.06
N ALA A 327 23.08 16.18 -7.60
CA ALA A 327 22.38 15.57 -6.48
C ALA A 327 22.60 16.32 -5.16
N VAL A 328 23.81 16.80 -4.88
CA VAL A 328 24.10 17.62 -3.69
C VAL A 328 23.25 18.89 -3.68
N ARG A 329 23.05 19.55 -4.83
CA ARG A 329 22.17 20.72 -4.94
C ARG A 329 20.74 20.39 -4.50
N PHE A 330 20.20 19.25 -4.92
CA PHE A 330 18.86 18.81 -4.49
C PHE A 330 18.81 18.49 -2.99
N ALA A 331 19.82 17.82 -2.43
CA ALA A 331 19.89 17.56 -0.99
C ALA A 331 19.89 18.87 -0.17
N ARG A 332 20.61 19.89 -0.64
CA ARG A 332 20.73 21.20 0.02
C ARG A 332 19.43 21.99 0.06
N ASN A 333 18.45 21.71 -0.82
CA ASN A 333 17.15 22.37 -0.79
C ASN A 333 16.38 22.13 0.53
N SER A 334 16.77 21.12 1.30
CA SER A 334 16.18 20.83 2.62
C SER A 334 16.98 21.37 3.80
N LEU A 335 18.09 22.08 3.56
CA LEU A 335 18.88 22.69 4.63
C LEU A 335 18.09 23.83 5.28
N GLY A 336 18.15 23.89 6.61
CA GLY A 336 17.48 24.92 7.40
C GLY A 336 16.12 24.50 7.96
N ARG A 337 15.51 23.43 7.43
CA ARG A 337 14.28 22.86 7.98
C ARG A 337 14.56 22.03 9.23
N SER A 338 13.86 22.33 10.32
CA SER A 338 14.07 21.65 11.60
C SER A 338 13.57 20.20 11.63
N ASP A 339 12.60 19.86 10.79
CA ASP A 339 11.90 18.56 10.73
C ASP A 339 12.50 17.56 9.72
N ILE A 340 13.41 18.02 8.85
CA ILE A 340 13.96 17.26 7.72
C ILE A 340 15.49 17.18 7.80
N THR A 341 16.02 15.99 7.57
CA THR A 341 17.45 15.75 7.38
C THR A 341 17.80 15.74 5.89
N SER A 342 18.78 16.54 5.49
CA SER A 342 19.31 16.55 4.12
C SER A 342 20.22 15.34 3.88
N VAL A 343 19.89 14.52 2.88
CA VAL A 343 20.56 13.25 2.57
C VAL A 343 21.02 13.19 1.11
N LEU A 344 22.23 12.69 0.89
CA LEU A 344 22.78 12.30 -0.39
C LEU A 344 22.94 10.77 -0.43
N PHE A 345 22.14 10.11 -1.26
CA PHE A 345 22.33 8.71 -1.59
C PHE A 345 23.42 8.59 -2.66
N GLU A 346 24.43 7.79 -2.36
CA GLU A 346 25.52 7.40 -3.27
C GLU A 346 25.36 5.90 -3.54
N MET A 347 25.01 5.53 -4.77
CA MET A 347 24.61 4.18 -5.14
C MET A 347 25.62 3.58 -6.10
N MET A 348 26.30 2.52 -5.65
CA MET A 348 27.20 1.71 -6.48
C MET A 348 26.38 0.64 -7.20
N VAL A 349 26.40 0.65 -8.52
CA VAL A 349 25.57 -0.18 -9.39
C VAL A 349 26.47 -1.05 -10.26
N ASP A 350 26.31 -2.36 -10.13
CA ASP A 350 26.88 -3.35 -11.06
C ASP A 350 25.83 -3.62 -12.14
N THR A 351 26.12 -3.21 -13.37
CA THR A 351 25.13 -3.18 -14.46
C THR A 351 24.72 -4.58 -14.90
N GLU A 352 25.54 -5.60 -14.66
CA GLU A 352 25.27 -7.00 -15.00
C GLU A 352 24.41 -7.70 -13.95
N LYS A 353 24.29 -7.13 -12.75
CA LYS A 353 23.59 -7.76 -11.60
C LYS A 353 22.24 -7.14 -11.28
N CYS A 354 21.80 -6.14 -12.04
CA CYS A 354 20.54 -5.46 -11.76
C CYS A 354 19.34 -6.27 -12.25
N ARG A 355 18.47 -6.66 -11.31
CA ARG A 355 17.23 -7.38 -11.62
C ARG A 355 16.16 -6.49 -12.25
N GLN A 356 16.11 -5.23 -11.84
CA GLN A 356 15.16 -4.24 -12.33
C GLN A 356 15.80 -3.45 -13.47
N PRO A 357 15.08 -3.14 -14.56
CA PRO A 357 15.65 -2.39 -15.66
C PRO A 357 15.97 -0.96 -15.21
N PHE A 358 17.06 -0.45 -15.73
CA PHE A 358 17.45 0.94 -15.56
C PHE A 358 18.23 1.40 -16.79
N SER A 359 18.09 2.67 -17.15
CA SER A 359 18.86 3.22 -18.26
C SER A 359 19.05 4.72 -18.13
N ASN A 360 19.99 5.25 -18.90
CA ASN A 360 20.08 6.67 -19.16
C ASN A 360 18.94 7.04 -20.11
N ILE A 361 18.05 7.92 -19.69
CA ILE A 361 16.82 8.25 -20.43
C ILE A 361 16.94 9.55 -21.23
N LYS A 362 18.15 10.08 -21.42
CA LYS A 362 18.41 11.35 -22.12
C LYS A 362 17.76 11.44 -23.50
N THR A 363 17.68 10.33 -24.23
CA THR A 363 17.16 10.31 -25.61
C THR A 363 15.63 10.29 -25.71
N VAL A 364 14.94 9.94 -24.62
CA VAL A 364 13.47 9.76 -24.59
C VAL A 364 12.77 10.64 -23.55
N SER A 365 13.52 11.17 -22.59
CA SER A 365 13.00 12.09 -21.56
C SER A 365 12.54 13.41 -22.18
N THR A 366 11.50 14.00 -21.60
CA THR A 366 11.08 15.39 -21.87
C THR A 366 12.24 16.37 -21.63
N TYR A 367 13.15 16.06 -20.70
CA TYR A 367 14.29 16.88 -20.33
C TYR A 367 15.63 16.26 -20.75
N SER A 368 15.89 16.24 -22.06
CA SER A 368 17.11 15.67 -22.67
C SER A 368 18.45 16.29 -22.22
N THR A 369 18.44 17.36 -21.44
CA THR A 369 19.64 18.00 -20.90
C THR A 369 20.08 17.46 -19.55
N GLU A 370 19.23 16.69 -18.85
CA GLU A 370 19.46 16.33 -17.44
C GLU A 370 20.35 15.10 -17.23
N ASP A 371 20.67 14.36 -18.31
CA ASP A 371 21.50 13.14 -18.28
C ASP A 371 21.05 12.16 -17.19
N GLU A 372 19.72 12.05 -17.06
CA GLU A 372 19.03 11.32 -16.01
C GLU A 372 19.19 9.81 -16.19
N ILE A 373 19.51 9.12 -15.09
CA ILE A 373 19.48 7.65 -15.02
C ILE A 373 18.28 7.25 -14.19
N LEU A 374 17.32 6.59 -14.83
CA LEU A 374 16.05 6.18 -14.22
C LEU A 374 16.08 4.67 -13.94
N PHE A 375 15.81 4.30 -12.69
CA PHE A 375 15.64 2.91 -12.28
C PHE A 375 14.16 2.58 -12.17
N SER A 376 13.78 1.37 -12.59
CA SER A 376 12.46 0.82 -12.35
C SER A 376 12.17 0.69 -10.85
N MET A 377 10.89 0.78 -10.50
CA MET A 377 10.39 0.57 -9.15
C MET A 377 10.75 -0.82 -8.61
N GLY A 378 10.86 -0.92 -7.28
CA GLY A 378 11.23 -2.17 -6.62
C GLY A 378 12.73 -2.44 -6.61
N THR A 379 13.57 -1.52 -7.10
CA THR A 379 15.03 -1.69 -7.03
C THR A 379 15.49 -1.78 -5.56
N VAL A 380 16.32 -2.78 -5.26
CA VAL A 380 16.80 -3.07 -3.89
C VAL A 380 18.29 -2.79 -3.76
N PHE A 381 18.66 -2.11 -2.70
CA PHE A 381 20.03 -1.77 -2.33
C PHE A 381 20.36 -2.28 -0.92
N ARG A 382 21.62 -2.64 -0.68
CA ARG A 382 22.14 -2.84 0.67
C ARG A 382 22.71 -1.54 1.22
N ILE A 383 22.36 -1.23 2.47
CA ILE A 383 22.83 -0.03 3.17
C ILE A 383 24.25 -0.30 3.69
N ILE A 384 25.26 0.29 3.06
CA ILE A 384 26.67 0.03 3.40
C ILE A 384 27.13 0.89 4.58
N SER A 385 26.87 2.20 4.52
CA SER A 385 27.24 3.10 5.61
C SER A 385 26.48 4.41 5.53
N ILE A 386 26.31 5.09 6.67
CA ILE A 386 25.72 6.42 6.76
C ILE A 386 26.69 7.32 7.51
N LYS A 387 27.14 8.41 6.88
CA LYS A 387 28.18 9.30 7.40
C LYS A 387 27.83 10.76 7.14
N LYS A 388 28.09 11.64 8.11
CA LYS A 388 27.89 13.09 7.93
C LYS A 388 29.03 13.69 7.11
N LEU A 389 28.73 14.38 6.01
CA LEU A 389 29.70 15.11 5.21
C LEU A 389 29.97 16.47 5.86
N LYS A 390 31.13 16.61 6.53
CA LYS A 390 31.47 17.81 7.31
C LYS A 390 31.51 19.10 6.49
N LYS A 391 31.82 19.04 5.19
CA LYS A 391 31.91 20.22 4.30
C LYS A 391 30.56 20.75 3.80
N GLU A 392 29.51 19.93 3.90
CA GLU A 392 28.27 20.11 3.14
C GLU A 392 27.02 20.26 4.02
N GLY A 393 27.09 19.88 5.30
CA GLY A 393 25.90 19.81 6.17
C GLY A 393 24.94 18.66 5.80
N VAL A 394 25.27 17.86 4.79
CA VAL A 394 24.48 16.75 4.24
C VAL A 394 24.98 15.40 4.79
N TRP A 395 24.07 14.45 4.98
CA TRP A 395 24.43 13.06 5.30
C TRP A 395 24.59 12.23 4.02
N ASN A 396 25.71 11.53 3.89
CA ASN A 396 25.95 10.58 2.82
C ASN A 396 25.51 9.18 3.24
N VAL A 397 24.62 8.58 2.44
CA VAL A 397 24.15 7.21 2.59
C VAL A 397 24.72 6.41 1.43
N LYS A 398 25.71 5.56 1.71
CA LYS A 398 26.33 4.68 0.72
C LYS A 398 25.51 3.42 0.57
N LEU A 399 25.12 3.13 -0.66
CA LEU A 399 24.30 2.00 -1.06
C LEU A 399 25.05 1.16 -2.10
N LYS A 400 24.83 -0.15 -2.07
CA LYS A 400 25.26 -1.06 -3.12
C LYS A 400 24.04 -1.75 -3.70
N LEU A 401 23.92 -1.78 -5.03
CA LEU A 401 22.86 -2.52 -5.70
C LEU A 401 22.96 -4.01 -5.35
N ASN A 402 21.81 -4.61 -5.05
CA ASN A 402 21.72 -6.04 -4.81
C ASN A 402 21.37 -6.80 -6.09
N GLY A 403 22.05 -7.93 -6.30
CA GLY A 403 21.71 -8.92 -7.32
C GLY A 403 21.24 -10.23 -6.70
N ASP A 404 20.99 -11.25 -7.54
CA ASP A 404 20.37 -12.54 -7.15
C ASP A 404 21.22 -13.38 -6.17
N GLU A 405 22.50 -13.06 -6.02
CA GLU A 405 23.42 -13.71 -5.07
C GLU A 405 23.14 -13.33 -3.60
N ASP A 406 22.30 -12.31 -3.35
CA ASP A 406 22.01 -11.87 -1.99
C ASP A 406 21.13 -12.88 -1.23
N ILE A 407 21.76 -13.59 -0.29
CA ILE A 407 21.13 -14.67 0.49
C ILE A 407 19.91 -14.16 1.26
N GLU A 408 19.94 -12.95 1.83
CA GLU A 408 18.83 -12.42 2.63
C GLU A 408 17.62 -12.13 1.75
N LEU A 409 17.82 -11.50 0.60
CA LEU A 409 16.76 -11.22 -0.37
C LEU A 409 16.17 -12.52 -0.95
N SER A 410 17.01 -13.52 -1.21
CA SER A 410 16.60 -14.84 -1.70
C SER A 410 15.76 -15.61 -0.67
N VAL A 411 16.21 -15.66 0.59
CA VAL A 411 15.46 -16.28 1.70
C VAL A 411 14.08 -15.64 1.83
N LEU A 412 14.04 -14.30 1.80
CA LEU A 412 12.83 -13.55 1.97
C LEU A 412 11.86 -13.75 0.78
N THR A 413 12.37 -13.78 -0.45
CA THR A 413 11.61 -14.08 -1.68
C THR A 413 11.04 -15.49 -1.67
N ASN A 414 11.85 -16.48 -1.28
CA ASN A 414 11.43 -17.88 -1.24
C ASN A 414 10.39 -18.14 -0.15
N HIS A 415 10.46 -17.42 0.98
CA HIS A 415 9.45 -17.53 2.02
C HIS A 415 8.07 -17.07 1.52
N ILE A 416 7.98 -15.93 0.84
CA ILE A 416 6.73 -15.48 0.18
C ILE A 416 6.22 -16.52 -0.80
N LYS A 417 7.09 -17.00 -1.70
CA LYS A 417 6.70 -17.98 -2.72
C LYS A 417 6.11 -19.25 -2.09
N ARG A 418 6.68 -19.71 -0.97
CA ARG A 418 6.15 -20.85 -0.23
C ARG A 418 4.79 -20.57 0.41
N GLU A 419 4.57 -19.37 0.93
CA GLU A 419 3.32 -19.02 1.60
C GLU A 419 2.18 -18.62 0.66
N LEU A 420 2.49 -17.99 -0.47
CA LEU A 420 1.52 -17.34 -1.35
C LEU A 420 1.44 -18.01 -2.73
N GLY A 421 2.34 -18.95 -3.03
CA GLY A 421 2.45 -19.62 -4.32
C GLY A 421 3.51 -18.97 -5.23
N GLU A 422 3.91 -19.70 -6.28
CA GLU A 422 4.91 -19.24 -7.26
C GLU A 422 4.33 -18.34 -8.35
N SER A 423 3.00 -18.30 -8.49
CA SER A 423 2.35 -17.51 -9.54
C SER A 423 2.29 -16.02 -9.15
N ASN A 424 2.75 -15.15 -10.03
CA ASN A 424 2.60 -13.70 -9.89
C ASN A 424 1.30 -13.24 -10.56
N ASN A 425 0.15 -13.74 -10.11
CA ASN A 425 -1.15 -13.39 -10.68
C ASN A 425 -2.04 -12.62 -9.69
N LEU A 426 -3.20 -12.15 -10.16
CA LEU A 426 -4.16 -11.42 -9.32
C LEU A 426 -4.66 -12.22 -8.11
N ASN A 427 -4.71 -13.56 -8.20
CA ASN A 427 -5.04 -14.40 -7.05
C ASN A 427 -4.03 -14.23 -5.92
N THR A 428 -2.73 -14.20 -6.25
CA THR A 428 -1.65 -13.99 -5.29
C THR A 428 -1.71 -12.60 -4.66
N LEU A 429 -2.08 -11.56 -5.42
CA LEU A 429 -2.36 -10.24 -4.86
C LEU A 429 -3.54 -10.26 -3.88
N GLY A 430 -4.66 -10.87 -4.26
CA GLY A 430 -5.82 -10.96 -3.38
C GLY A 430 -5.49 -11.68 -2.08
N MET A 431 -4.70 -12.76 -2.14
CA MET A 431 -4.19 -13.47 -0.96
C MET A 431 -3.27 -12.59 -0.09
N LEU A 432 -2.42 -11.78 -0.72
CA LEU A 432 -1.61 -10.79 0.00
C LEU A 432 -2.46 -9.75 0.71
N LEU A 433 -3.50 -9.23 0.06
CA LEU A 433 -4.41 -8.25 0.66
C LEU A 433 -5.13 -8.84 1.88
N ILE A 434 -5.56 -10.10 1.81
CA ILE A 434 -6.09 -10.84 2.97
C ILE A 434 -5.06 -10.86 4.11
N ARG A 435 -3.79 -11.19 3.82
CA ARG A 435 -2.71 -11.24 4.83
C ARG A 435 -2.45 -9.89 5.49
N MET A 436 -2.62 -8.80 4.75
CA MET A 436 -2.47 -7.44 5.29
C MET A 436 -3.70 -6.97 6.09
N GLY A 437 -4.78 -7.77 6.12
CA GLY A 437 -6.04 -7.41 6.75
C GLY A 437 -6.94 -6.52 5.87
N GLU A 438 -6.55 -6.29 4.62
CA GLU A 438 -7.26 -5.47 3.63
C GLU A 438 -8.38 -6.28 2.94
N ASN A 439 -9.25 -6.90 3.75
CA ASN A 439 -10.28 -7.84 3.27
C ASN A 439 -11.24 -7.20 2.25
N SER A 440 -11.66 -5.95 2.45
CA SER A 440 -12.56 -5.26 1.51
C SER A 440 -11.91 -4.99 0.15
N ARG A 441 -10.60 -4.72 0.11
CA ARG A 441 -9.87 -4.58 -1.15
C ARG A 441 -9.73 -5.95 -1.82
N ALA A 442 -9.30 -6.96 -1.07
CA ALA A 442 -9.18 -8.33 -1.57
C ALA A 442 -10.49 -8.81 -2.22
N GLU A 443 -11.64 -8.53 -1.61
CA GLU A 443 -12.97 -8.80 -2.17
C GLU A 443 -13.15 -8.21 -3.58
N GLN A 444 -12.88 -6.90 -3.73
CA GLN A 444 -13.03 -6.20 -5.01
C GLN A 444 -12.14 -6.83 -6.08
N TYR A 445 -10.89 -7.19 -5.74
CA TYR A 445 -9.98 -7.84 -6.68
C TYR A 445 -10.46 -9.22 -7.12
N PHE A 446 -10.98 -10.04 -6.20
CA PHE A 446 -11.49 -11.35 -6.58
C PHE A 446 -12.78 -11.26 -7.42
N HIS A 447 -13.65 -10.28 -7.19
CA HIS A 447 -14.78 -10.03 -8.09
C HIS A 447 -14.32 -9.60 -9.48
N MET A 448 -13.37 -8.66 -9.56
CA MET A 448 -12.77 -8.26 -10.84
C MET A 448 -12.13 -9.44 -11.59
N LEU A 449 -11.53 -10.38 -10.85
CA LEU A 449 -10.96 -11.61 -11.40
C LEU A 449 -12.04 -12.56 -11.94
N LEU A 450 -13.16 -12.69 -11.23
CA LEU A 450 -14.29 -13.52 -11.66
C LEU A 450 -15.07 -12.91 -12.84
N ASP A 451 -14.99 -11.59 -13.03
CA ASP A 451 -15.55 -10.90 -14.21
C ASP A 451 -14.67 -11.06 -15.46
N ASP A 452 -13.48 -11.68 -15.34
CA ASP A 452 -12.62 -11.96 -16.48
C ASP A 452 -13.03 -13.27 -17.18
N THR A 453 -13.60 -13.15 -18.38
CA THR A 453 -14.04 -14.28 -19.19
C THR A 453 -12.90 -15.18 -19.69
N SER A 454 -11.65 -14.74 -19.58
CA SER A 454 -10.47 -15.53 -19.98
C SER A 454 -9.95 -16.45 -18.88
N LEU A 455 -10.47 -16.35 -17.66
CA LEU A 455 -10.02 -17.16 -16.53
C LEU A 455 -10.35 -18.65 -16.75
N ASP A 456 -9.38 -19.52 -16.51
CA ASP A 456 -9.63 -20.95 -16.51
C ASP A 456 -10.50 -21.40 -15.31
N GLN A 457 -11.02 -22.62 -15.36
CA GLN A 457 -11.89 -23.14 -14.30
C GLN A 457 -11.19 -23.30 -12.94
N SER A 458 -9.89 -23.59 -12.94
CA SER A 458 -9.11 -23.74 -11.71
C SER A 458 -8.91 -22.38 -11.03
N ALA A 459 -8.58 -21.35 -11.79
CA ALA A 459 -8.44 -19.99 -11.33
C ALA A 459 -9.78 -19.42 -10.82
N HIS A 460 -10.91 -19.75 -11.48
CA HIS A 460 -12.26 -19.40 -11.02
C HIS A 460 -12.57 -20.02 -9.66
N ALA A 461 -12.30 -21.31 -9.50
CA ALA A 461 -12.51 -22.00 -8.24
C ALA A 461 -11.62 -21.42 -7.13
N LEU A 462 -10.34 -21.16 -7.42
CA LEU A 462 -9.41 -20.56 -6.47
C LEU A 462 -9.87 -19.16 -6.02
N ALA A 463 -10.37 -18.34 -6.94
CA ALA A 463 -10.91 -17.01 -6.65
C ALA A 463 -12.13 -17.11 -5.71
N HIS A 464 -13.05 -18.04 -5.97
CA HIS A 464 -14.19 -18.30 -5.09
C HIS A 464 -13.78 -18.81 -3.71
N ASN A 465 -12.79 -19.71 -3.62
CA ASN A 465 -12.26 -20.16 -2.33
C ASN A 465 -11.64 -18.98 -1.55
N ASN A 466 -10.89 -18.11 -2.22
CA ASN A 466 -10.30 -16.95 -1.54
C ASN A 466 -11.35 -15.89 -1.14
N LEU A 467 -12.41 -15.68 -1.93
CA LEU A 467 -13.58 -14.89 -1.49
C LEU A 467 -14.22 -15.48 -0.25
N GLY A 468 -14.34 -16.80 -0.19
CA GLY A 468 -14.81 -17.49 1.02
C GLY A 468 -14.00 -17.10 2.26
N ARG A 469 -12.67 -17.02 2.11
CA ARG A 469 -11.76 -16.60 3.19
C ARG A 469 -11.93 -15.13 3.57
N VAL A 470 -12.12 -14.26 2.58
CA VAL A 470 -12.41 -12.84 2.81
C VAL A 470 -13.68 -12.68 3.64
N TYR A 471 -14.75 -13.36 3.25
CA TYR A 471 -16.03 -13.28 3.94
C TYR A 471 -15.99 -13.90 5.34
N ASP A 472 -15.27 -15.01 5.54
CA ASP A 472 -15.06 -15.61 6.87
C ASP A 472 -14.31 -14.63 7.80
N ASN A 473 -13.26 -13.97 7.31
CA ASN A 473 -12.54 -12.94 8.07
C ASN A 473 -13.42 -11.73 8.42
N GLN A 474 -14.40 -11.41 7.59
CA GLN A 474 -15.40 -10.37 7.83
C GLN A 474 -16.57 -10.85 8.72
N ALA A 475 -16.57 -12.11 9.15
CA ALA A 475 -17.66 -12.79 9.84
C ALA A 475 -18.99 -12.85 9.06
N ASP A 476 -18.94 -12.68 7.73
CA ASP A 476 -20.09 -12.90 6.83
C ASP A 476 -20.12 -14.38 6.42
N TYR A 477 -20.47 -15.24 7.38
CA TYR A 477 -20.41 -16.69 7.24
C TYR A 477 -21.31 -17.25 6.13
N GLU A 478 -22.44 -16.58 5.83
CA GLU A 478 -23.34 -16.99 4.75
C GLU A 478 -22.67 -16.82 3.38
N LYS A 479 -22.09 -15.64 3.11
CA LYS A 479 -21.34 -15.42 1.87
C LYS A 479 -20.07 -16.28 1.80
N ALA A 480 -19.43 -16.53 2.94
CA ALA A 480 -18.28 -17.41 3.01
C ALA A 480 -18.62 -18.83 2.53
N LEU A 481 -19.65 -19.45 3.12
CA LEU A 481 -20.13 -20.77 2.70
C LEU A 481 -20.52 -20.80 1.24
N LYS A 482 -21.32 -19.83 0.77
CA LYS A 482 -21.73 -19.75 -0.65
C LYS A 482 -20.54 -19.69 -1.60
N SER A 483 -19.49 -18.97 -1.23
CA SER A 483 -18.27 -18.84 -2.05
C SER A 483 -17.46 -20.13 -2.04
N TYR A 484 -17.28 -20.76 -0.88
CA TYR A 484 -16.62 -22.06 -0.79
C TYR A 484 -17.39 -23.18 -1.50
N GLU A 485 -18.72 -23.18 -1.44
CA GLU A 485 -19.58 -24.15 -2.12
C GLU A 485 -19.45 -24.04 -3.65
N LYS A 486 -19.43 -22.81 -4.19
CA LYS A 486 -19.15 -22.58 -5.62
C LYS A 486 -17.76 -23.07 -6.02
N SER A 487 -16.73 -22.76 -5.21
CA SER A 487 -15.38 -23.28 -5.46
C SER A 487 -15.36 -24.80 -5.46
N LEU A 488 -16.04 -25.43 -4.50
CA LEU A 488 -16.09 -26.88 -4.36
C LEU A 488 -16.82 -27.52 -5.54
N GLU A 489 -17.93 -26.95 -5.99
CA GLU A 489 -18.67 -27.40 -7.18
C GLU A 489 -17.76 -27.44 -8.42
N ILE A 490 -17.03 -26.35 -8.68
CA ILE A 490 -16.11 -26.27 -9.82
C ILE A 490 -14.96 -27.28 -9.67
N TYR A 491 -14.35 -27.39 -8.49
CA TYR A 491 -13.26 -28.34 -8.26
C TYR A 491 -13.71 -29.80 -8.36
N LEU A 492 -14.91 -30.14 -7.92
CA LEU A 492 -15.44 -31.51 -8.04
C LEU A 492 -15.70 -31.91 -9.49
N ILE A 493 -15.93 -30.96 -10.39
CA ILE A 493 -16.11 -31.20 -11.83
C ILE A 493 -14.75 -31.25 -12.55
N SER A 494 -13.81 -30.39 -12.15
CA SER A 494 -12.57 -30.13 -12.90
C SER A 494 -11.34 -30.90 -12.40
N LEU A 495 -11.34 -31.38 -11.15
CA LEU A 495 -10.18 -32.01 -10.53
C LEU A 495 -10.46 -33.47 -10.11
N PRO A 496 -9.42 -34.30 -9.95
CA PRO A 496 -9.55 -35.63 -9.37
C PRO A 496 -10.19 -35.57 -7.96
N PRO A 497 -11.03 -36.56 -7.57
CA PRO A 497 -11.73 -36.53 -6.27
C PRO A 497 -10.83 -36.46 -5.03
N ASN A 498 -9.55 -36.82 -5.18
CA ASN A 498 -8.55 -36.75 -4.13
C ASN A 498 -7.64 -35.50 -4.25
N HIS A 499 -7.99 -34.49 -5.03
CA HIS A 499 -7.14 -33.31 -5.18
C HIS A 499 -7.04 -32.50 -3.86
N PRO A 500 -5.85 -32.06 -3.44
CA PRO A 500 -5.66 -31.28 -2.21
C PRO A 500 -6.53 -30.02 -2.10
N ASP A 501 -6.81 -29.32 -3.21
CA ASP A 501 -7.67 -28.12 -3.19
C ASP A 501 -9.12 -28.41 -2.78
N ILE A 502 -9.63 -29.61 -3.08
CA ILE A 502 -10.96 -30.06 -2.62
C ILE A 502 -10.93 -30.20 -1.09
N ALA A 503 -9.86 -30.80 -0.54
CA ALA A 503 -9.69 -30.92 0.91
C ALA A 503 -9.54 -29.57 1.59
N ALA A 504 -8.74 -28.66 1.02
CA ALA A 504 -8.58 -27.30 1.52
C ALA A 504 -9.93 -26.57 1.61
N THR A 505 -10.76 -26.70 0.58
CA THR A 505 -12.10 -26.10 0.54
C THR A 505 -13.02 -26.70 1.62
N TYR A 506 -13.02 -28.03 1.80
CA TYR A 506 -13.76 -28.67 2.90
C TYR A 506 -13.27 -28.24 4.28
N ASN A 507 -11.96 -28.08 4.48
CA ASN A 507 -11.41 -27.58 5.73
C ASN A 507 -11.88 -26.14 6.01
N ASN A 508 -11.91 -25.28 5.00
CA ASN A 508 -12.38 -23.91 5.15
C ASN A 508 -13.89 -23.84 5.47
N ILE A 509 -14.71 -24.68 4.82
CA ILE A 509 -16.13 -24.84 5.16
C ILE A 509 -16.29 -25.30 6.62
N GLY A 510 -15.46 -26.24 7.06
CA GLY A 510 -15.42 -26.70 8.46
C GLY A 510 -15.11 -25.57 9.45
N GLN A 511 -14.21 -24.65 9.09
CA GLN A 511 -13.89 -23.48 9.92
C GLN A 511 -15.08 -22.54 10.06
N VAL A 512 -15.78 -22.25 8.97
CA VAL A 512 -16.97 -21.39 9.02
C VAL A 512 -18.04 -22.00 9.93
N TYR A 513 -18.33 -23.30 9.80
CA TYR A 513 -19.27 -23.97 10.70
C TYR A 513 -18.81 -23.97 12.16
N ASN A 514 -17.50 -24.12 12.41
CA ASN A 514 -16.94 -24.02 13.75
C ASN A 514 -17.05 -22.60 14.36
N HIS A 515 -16.95 -21.56 13.53
CA HIS A 515 -17.20 -20.17 13.94
C HIS A 515 -18.68 -19.92 14.26
N GLN A 516 -19.60 -20.53 13.50
CA GLN A 516 -21.04 -20.48 13.73
C GLN A 516 -21.52 -21.34 14.92
N GLY A 517 -20.66 -22.22 15.45
CA GLY A 517 -21.03 -23.16 16.52
C GLY A 517 -21.76 -24.43 16.04
N ASP A 518 -21.87 -24.64 14.73
CA ASP A 518 -22.40 -25.88 14.13
C ASP A 518 -21.32 -26.96 14.09
N TYR A 519 -21.00 -27.49 15.28
CA TYR A 519 -19.89 -28.42 15.49
C TYR A 519 -20.03 -29.74 14.73
N GLU A 520 -21.26 -30.22 14.50
CA GLU A 520 -21.51 -31.45 13.74
C GLU A 520 -21.12 -31.28 12.27
N LYS A 521 -21.57 -30.19 11.63
CA LYS A 521 -21.17 -29.90 10.23
C LYS A 521 -19.69 -29.56 10.11
N ALA A 522 -19.11 -28.90 11.13
CA ALA A 522 -17.68 -28.63 11.18
C ALA A 522 -16.86 -29.94 11.16
N LEU A 523 -17.14 -30.87 12.07
CA LEU A 523 -16.46 -32.18 12.12
C LEU A 523 -16.62 -32.96 10.82
N LYS A 524 -17.85 -33.05 10.29
CA LYS A 524 -18.11 -33.73 9.01
C LYS A 524 -17.28 -33.17 7.85
N SER A 525 -17.11 -31.84 7.81
CA SER A 525 -16.31 -31.17 6.78
C SER A 525 -14.82 -31.40 6.97
N TYR A 526 -14.32 -31.30 8.21
CA TYR A 526 -12.92 -31.60 8.51
C TYR A 526 -12.54 -33.07 8.28
N GLU A 527 -13.43 -34.02 8.61
CA GLU A 527 -13.20 -35.44 8.36
C GLU A 527 -13.11 -35.76 6.87
N LYS A 528 -13.95 -35.12 6.04
CA LYS A 528 -13.84 -35.21 4.57
C LYS A 528 -12.51 -34.65 4.07
N SER A 529 -12.12 -33.46 4.54
CA SER A 529 -10.82 -32.87 4.24
C SER A 529 -9.67 -33.81 4.61
N LEU A 530 -9.65 -34.28 5.86
CA LEU A 530 -8.61 -35.15 6.38
C LEU A 530 -8.50 -36.45 5.57
N LYS A 531 -9.63 -37.07 5.21
CA LYS A 531 -9.65 -38.28 4.38
C LYS A 531 -8.99 -38.04 3.02
N ILE A 532 -9.26 -36.91 2.38
CA ILE A 532 -8.65 -36.58 1.08
C ILE A 532 -7.15 -36.28 1.26
N TYR A 533 -6.75 -35.48 2.24
CA TYR A 533 -5.35 -35.17 2.49
C TYR A 533 -4.51 -36.42 2.82
N LEU A 534 -5.03 -37.36 3.61
CA LEU A 534 -4.34 -38.60 3.92
C LEU A 534 -4.09 -39.50 2.70
N ILE A 535 -4.87 -39.32 1.62
CA ILE A 535 -4.70 -40.06 0.35
C ILE A 535 -3.75 -39.31 -0.60
N SER A 536 -3.75 -37.97 -0.54
CA SER A 536 -3.14 -37.12 -1.57
C SER A 536 -1.82 -36.48 -1.18
N LEU A 537 -1.51 -36.39 0.12
CA LEU A 537 -0.32 -35.71 0.63
C LEU A 537 0.57 -36.67 1.43
N PRO A 538 1.87 -36.35 1.56
CA PRO A 538 2.75 -37.07 2.48
C PRO A 538 2.19 -37.08 3.90
N PRO A 539 2.36 -38.17 4.68
CA PRO A 539 1.78 -38.29 6.03
C PRO A 539 2.19 -37.19 7.02
N ASN A 540 3.31 -36.52 6.74
CA ASN A 540 3.84 -35.41 7.54
C ASN A 540 3.45 -34.04 6.97
N HIS A 541 2.52 -33.91 6.02
CA HIS A 541 2.18 -32.61 5.45
C HIS A 541 1.55 -31.66 6.49
N PRO A 542 1.95 -30.37 6.55
CA PRO A 542 1.40 -29.40 7.51
C PRO A 542 -0.14 -29.25 7.47
N ASP A 543 -0.77 -29.37 6.30
CA ASP A 543 -2.24 -29.28 6.17
C ASP A 543 -3.00 -30.41 6.89
N ILE A 544 -2.39 -31.60 6.99
CA ILE A 544 -2.94 -32.71 7.77
C ILE A 544 -2.92 -32.32 9.25
N ALA A 545 -1.81 -31.74 9.73
CA ALA A 545 -1.71 -31.27 11.10
C ALA A 545 -2.71 -30.15 11.42
N THR A 546 -2.87 -29.19 10.50
CA THR A 546 -3.86 -28.11 10.62
C THR A 546 -5.27 -28.68 10.73
N THR A 547 -5.62 -29.67 9.92
CA THR A 547 -6.94 -30.31 9.97
C THR A 547 -7.16 -31.03 11.32
N TYR A 548 -6.17 -31.76 11.84
CA TYR A 548 -6.24 -32.35 13.18
C TYR A 548 -6.38 -31.30 14.29
N ASN A 549 -5.66 -30.18 14.18
CA ASN A 549 -5.80 -29.08 15.13
C ASN A 549 -7.22 -28.50 15.12
N ASN A 550 -7.84 -28.35 13.94
CA ASN A 550 -9.19 -27.82 13.82
C ASN A 550 -10.23 -28.79 14.39
N ILE A 551 -10.09 -30.09 14.14
CA ILE A 551 -10.91 -31.14 14.77
C ILE A 551 -10.77 -31.10 16.29
N GLY A 552 -9.55 -30.97 16.81
CA GLY A 552 -9.30 -30.83 18.24
C GLY A 552 -9.98 -29.61 18.85
N SER A 553 -10.03 -28.49 18.11
CA SER A 553 -10.73 -27.27 18.53
C SER A 553 -12.24 -27.46 18.63
N VAL A 554 -12.84 -28.20 17.70
CA VAL A 554 -14.28 -28.51 17.78
C VAL A 554 -14.58 -29.37 19.01
N TYR A 555 -13.80 -30.44 19.24
CA TYR A 555 -14.00 -31.29 20.42
C TYR A 555 -13.77 -30.55 21.74
N ASP A 556 -12.78 -29.65 21.81
CA ASP A 556 -12.54 -28.80 22.98
C ASP A 556 -13.75 -27.88 23.26
N LYS A 557 -14.34 -27.27 22.23
CA LYS A 557 -15.56 -26.46 22.37
C LYS A 557 -16.79 -27.27 22.78
N GLN A 558 -16.86 -28.55 22.40
CA GLN A 558 -17.91 -29.48 22.82
C GLN A 558 -17.67 -30.06 24.23
N GLY A 559 -16.49 -29.84 24.83
CA GLY A 559 -16.10 -30.42 26.12
C GLY A 559 -15.61 -31.86 26.06
N ASP A 560 -15.44 -32.44 24.87
CA ASP A 560 -14.83 -33.77 24.67
C ASP A 560 -13.30 -33.64 24.68
N TYR A 561 -12.77 -33.37 25.88
CA TYR A 561 -11.36 -33.07 26.09
C TYR A 561 -10.42 -34.22 25.70
N GLU A 562 -10.86 -35.48 25.82
CA GLU A 562 -10.05 -36.64 25.44
C GLU A 562 -9.80 -36.67 23.92
N LYS A 563 -10.86 -36.51 23.10
CA LYS A 563 -10.71 -36.44 21.65
C LYS A 563 -9.99 -35.16 21.20
N ALA A 564 -10.19 -34.05 21.92
CA ALA A 564 -9.46 -32.81 21.67
C ALA A 564 -7.94 -33.01 21.82
N LEU A 565 -7.50 -33.54 22.97
CA LEU A 565 -6.08 -33.82 23.23
C LEU A 565 -5.48 -34.78 22.19
N LYS A 566 -6.16 -35.90 21.90
CA LYS A 566 -5.70 -36.87 20.89
C LYS A 566 -5.48 -36.22 19.52
N SER A 567 -6.38 -35.33 19.11
CA SER A 567 -6.29 -34.62 17.83
C SER A 567 -5.15 -33.59 17.84
N TYR A 568 -5.03 -32.80 18.91
CA TYR A 568 -3.94 -31.84 19.05
C TYR A 568 -2.56 -32.50 19.14
N GLU A 569 -2.42 -33.62 19.85
CA GLU A 569 -1.18 -34.39 19.93
C GLU A 569 -0.74 -34.90 18.55
N LYS A 570 -1.69 -35.39 17.74
CA LYS A 570 -1.39 -35.81 16.36
C LYS A 570 -0.95 -34.64 15.49
N SER A 571 -1.56 -33.47 15.65
CA SER A 571 -1.11 -32.23 14.99
C SER A 571 0.32 -31.87 15.38
N VAL A 572 0.66 -31.92 16.68
CA VAL A 572 2.03 -31.62 17.15
C VAL A 572 3.04 -32.62 16.60
N GLU A 573 2.74 -33.92 16.60
CA GLU A 573 3.61 -34.96 16.06
C GLU A 573 4.00 -34.67 14.61
N ILE A 574 3.02 -34.33 13.77
CA ILE A 574 3.24 -33.99 12.37
C ILE A 574 4.02 -32.68 12.22
N LYS A 575 3.67 -31.63 12.98
CA LYS A 575 4.34 -30.32 12.92
C LYS A 575 5.81 -30.40 13.33
N LEU A 576 6.16 -31.23 14.32
CA LEU A 576 7.54 -31.42 14.76
C LEU A 576 8.42 -32.09 13.70
N ILE A 577 7.84 -32.85 12.77
CA ILE A 577 8.55 -33.49 11.66
C ILE A 577 8.65 -32.56 10.45
N SER A 578 7.63 -31.73 10.21
CA SER A 578 7.45 -30.99 8.96
C SER A 578 7.80 -29.51 9.02
N LEU A 579 7.79 -28.91 10.20
CA LEU A 579 8.05 -27.49 10.39
C LEU A 579 9.37 -27.28 11.16
N PRO A 580 10.01 -26.11 11.00
CA PRO A 580 11.13 -25.73 11.86
C PRO A 580 10.75 -25.86 13.35
N PRO A 581 11.69 -26.25 14.24
CA PRO A 581 11.39 -26.52 15.66
C PRO A 581 10.72 -25.37 16.43
N ASN A 582 10.85 -24.13 15.95
CA ASN A 582 10.25 -22.94 16.57
C ASN A 582 9.10 -22.35 15.73
N HIS A 583 8.44 -23.10 14.85
CA HIS A 583 7.32 -22.54 14.08
C HIS A 583 6.13 -22.14 14.97
N PRO A 584 5.51 -20.94 14.83
CA PRO A 584 4.40 -20.50 15.68
C PRO A 584 3.18 -21.41 15.64
N ASP A 585 2.90 -22.05 14.50
CA ASP A 585 1.79 -23.00 14.41
C ASP A 585 1.93 -24.16 15.39
N THR A 586 3.16 -24.56 15.74
CA THR A 586 3.42 -25.54 16.79
C THR A 586 3.11 -24.96 18.17
N ALA A 587 3.45 -23.68 18.39
CA ALA A 587 3.11 -22.98 19.63
C ALA A 587 1.59 -22.84 19.82
N THR A 588 0.84 -22.54 18.76
CA THR A 588 -0.63 -22.47 18.79
C THR A 588 -1.24 -23.79 19.23
N THR A 589 -0.77 -24.92 18.70
CA THR A 589 -1.30 -26.23 19.12
C THR A 589 -0.90 -26.56 20.57
N TYR A 590 0.32 -26.23 21.02
CA TYR A 590 0.68 -26.38 22.44
C TYR A 590 -0.16 -25.50 23.37
N ASN A 591 -0.50 -24.29 22.95
CA ASN A 591 -1.41 -23.41 23.68
C ASN A 591 -2.80 -24.04 23.81
N ASN A 592 -3.32 -24.65 22.73
CA ASN A 592 -4.61 -25.33 22.77
C ASN A 592 -4.61 -26.54 23.70
N ILE A 593 -3.54 -27.36 23.68
CA ILE A 593 -3.35 -28.46 24.63
C ILE A 593 -3.33 -27.93 26.08
N GLY A 594 -2.60 -26.84 26.33
CA GLY A 594 -2.57 -26.19 27.63
C GLY A 594 -3.95 -25.72 28.10
N SER A 595 -4.77 -25.20 27.18
CA SER A 595 -6.14 -24.78 27.46
C SER A 595 -7.03 -25.94 27.86
N VAL A 596 -6.94 -27.07 27.15
CA VAL A 596 -7.70 -28.28 27.48
C VAL A 596 -7.34 -28.79 28.88
N TYR A 597 -6.05 -28.94 29.19
CA TYR A 597 -5.63 -29.37 30.53
C TYR A 597 -6.06 -28.38 31.62
N TYR A 598 -6.02 -27.08 31.34
CA TYR A 598 -6.51 -26.06 32.27
C TYR A 598 -8.01 -26.23 32.58
N LYS A 599 -8.84 -26.47 31.55
CA LYS A 599 -10.28 -26.73 31.71
C LYS A 599 -10.56 -28.04 32.45
N GLN A 600 -9.69 -29.05 32.33
CA GLN A 600 -9.75 -30.29 33.11
C GLN A 600 -9.25 -30.15 34.56
N GLY A 601 -8.63 -29.02 34.91
CA GLY A 601 -8.03 -28.79 36.23
C GLY A 601 -6.63 -29.41 36.42
N ASP A 602 -6.03 -29.97 35.37
CA ASP A 602 -4.65 -30.48 35.37
C ASP A 602 -3.67 -29.32 35.11
N TYR A 603 -3.51 -28.46 36.11
CA TYR A 603 -2.73 -27.22 35.97
C TYR A 603 -1.24 -27.47 35.71
N GLU A 604 -0.68 -28.60 36.17
CA GLU A 604 0.72 -28.94 35.91
C GLU A 604 0.98 -29.25 34.43
N LYS A 605 0.13 -30.07 33.81
CA LYS A 605 0.23 -30.33 32.36
C LYS A 605 -0.12 -29.11 31.51
N ALA A 606 -1.07 -28.29 31.98
CA ALA A 606 -1.39 -27.02 31.35
C ALA A 606 -0.16 -26.10 31.32
N LEU A 607 0.51 -25.92 32.47
CA LEU A 607 1.70 -25.08 32.58
C LEU A 607 2.81 -25.56 31.66
N LYS A 608 3.11 -26.86 31.68
CA LYS A 608 4.14 -27.46 30.81
C LYS A 608 3.88 -27.20 29.33
N SER A 609 2.62 -27.26 28.91
CA SER A 609 2.22 -27.03 27.51
C SER A 609 2.32 -25.56 27.14
N TYR A 610 1.82 -24.65 28.00
CA TYR A 610 1.96 -23.22 27.79
C TYR A 610 3.42 -22.73 27.79
N GLU A 611 4.30 -23.32 28.61
CA GLU A 611 5.72 -22.99 28.62
C GLU A 611 6.44 -23.40 27.33
N LYS A 612 6.06 -24.54 26.73
CA LYS A 612 6.53 -24.93 25.39
C LYS A 612 6.08 -23.92 24.34
N ALA A 613 4.81 -23.52 24.36
CA ALA A 613 4.29 -22.48 23.47
C ALA A 613 5.04 -21.16 23.66
N LEU A 614 5.26 -20.74 24.91
CA LEU A 614 5.95 -19.51 25.29
C LEU A 614 7.41 -19.47 24.80
N SER A 615 8.13 -20.59 24.96
CA SER A 615 9.51 -20.75 24.49
C SER A 615 9.63 -20.50 22.99
N ILE A 616 8.67 -21.02 22.21
CA ILE A 616 8.61 -20.84 20.76
C ILE A 616 8.31 -19.37 20.43
N VAL A 617 7.21 -18.80 20.92
CA VAL A 617 6.79 -17.43 20.56
C VAL A 617 7.74 -16.35 21.06
N ARG A 618 8.53 -16.59 22.12
CA ARG A 618 9.59 -15.66 22.55
C ARG A 618 10.73 -15.54 21.54
N ARG A 619 11.00 -16.62 20.80
CA ARG A 619 12.06 -16.66 19.79
C ARG A 619 11.57 -16.18 18.43
N THR A 620 10.29 -16.36 18.13
CA THR A 620 9.75 -16.06 16.79
C THR A 620 8.95 -14.76 16.71
N LEU A 621 8.15 -14.43 17.74
CA LEU A 621 7.21 -13.32 17.68
C LEU A 621 7.72 -12.07 18.41
N PRO A 622 7.53 -10.86 17.82
CA PRO A 622 7.80 -9.60 18.51
C PRO A 622 7.04 -9.47 19.82
N LEU A 623 7.58 -8.71 20.77
CA LEU A 623 6.96 -8.44 22.08
C LEU A 623 5.50 -7.98 22.00
N ALA A 624 5.16 -7.19 20.97
CA ALA A 624 3.82 -6.65 20.78
C ALA A 624 2.83 -7.63 20.11
N HIS A 625 3.26 -8.82 19.69
CA HIS A 625 2.40 -9.72 18.93
C HIS A 625 1.23 -10.26 19.79
N PRO A 626 -0.03 -10.21 19.31
CA PRO A 626 -1.19 -10.66 20.09
C PRO A 626 -1.06 -12.07 20.64
N THR A 627 -0.68 -13.04 19.80
CA THR A 627 -0.49 -14.46 20.21
C THR A 627 0.51 -14.61 21.35
N ARG A 628 1.60 -13.83 21.33
CA ARG A 628 2.60 -13.87 22.41
C ARG A 628 2.02 -13.36 23.72
N ARG A 629 1.27 -12.25 23.69
CA ARG A 629 0.59 -11.70 24.87
C ARG A 629 -0.42 -12.68 25.47
N VAL A 630 -1.19 -13.37 24.61
CA VAL A 630 -2.16 -14.39 25.03
C VAL A 630 -1.46 -15.52 25.77
N ILE A 631 -0.38 -16.07 25.22
CA ILE A 631 0.38 -17.17 25.83
C ILE A 631 1.06 -16.72 27.13
N GLU A 632 1.65 -15.52 27.17
CA GLU A 632 2.25 -14.95 28.39
C GLU A 632 1.22 -14.78 29.51
N SER A 633 0.02 -14.32 29.17
CA SER A 633 -1.11 -14.24 30.11
C SER A 633 -1.51 -15.64 30.60
N ALA A 634 -1.66 -16.61 29.69
CA ALA A 634 -2.05 -17.98 30.05
C ALA A 634 -1.05 -18.64 31.02
N VAL A 635 0.26 -18.51 30.75
CA VAL A 635 1.32 -19.00 31.66
C VAL A 635 1.19 -18.37 33.04
N THR A 636 0.96 -17.06 33.11
CA THR A 636 0.81 -16.33 34.39
C THR A 636 -0.38 -16.85 35.18
N THR A 637 -1.55 -16.96 34.53
CA THR A 637 -2.78 -17.47 35.16
C THR A 637 -2.63 -18.90 35.67
N VAL A 638 -1.99 -19.79 34.92
CA VAL A 638 -1.81 -21.18 35.36
C VAL A 638 -0.82 -21.29 36.52
N ARG A 639 0.25 -20.49 36.55
CA ARG A 639 1.22 -20.49 37.67
C ARG A 639 0.57 -20.14 39.01
N GLU A 640 -0.37 -19.19 39.00
CA GLU A 640 -1.16 -18.85 40.19
C GLU A 640 -2.03 -20.00 40.68
N LYS A 641 -2.50 -20.87 39.77
CA LYS A 641 -3.30 -22.06 40.11
C LYS A 641 -2.45 -23.23 40.60
N VAL A 642 -1.23 -23.40 40.06
CA VAL A 642 -0.28 -24.43 40.52
C VAL A 642 0.31 -24.09 41.90
N SER A 643 0.39 -22.80 42.22
CA SER A 643 0.96 -22.32 43.50
C SER A 643 -0.04 -22.29 44.65
N LYS A 644 -1.31 -22.68 44.40
CA LYS A 644 -2.39 -22.80 45.39
C LYS A 644 -2.72 -24.27 45.56
#